data_AF-A0AAV6FG15-F1
#
_entry.id   AF-A0AAV6FG15-F1
#
_cell.length_a   1.000
_cell.length_b   1.000
_cell.length_c   1.000
_cell.angle_alpha   90.00
_cell.angle_beta   90.00
_cell.angle_gamma   90.00
#
_symmetry.space_group_name_H-M   'P 1'
#
loop_
_entity.id
_entity.type
_entity.pdbx_description
1 polymer ?
#
loop_
_entity_poly.entity_id
_entity_poly.type
_entity_poly.pdbx_seq_one_letter_code
_entity_poly.pdbx_strand_id
1 'polypeptide(L)'
;MCCRLWSRPQAKPCYCLAAALWEKQDRVYPELQKLMCVLEKSVGLVGKDAQWELLLARAACIRDVCRERPYQHGGDMLAAITHTLSQCTRKDQATPATLALQGLHELCRAEVVDMCSTWKALSPQLSCDSRPLVLKATAELLSLVPQLAVKTEEYEKLKEQVVSVLWGYALSQDPEVASCGYKALSEFPDGCHVILHLPEQARPERKHPDSEDEQSREMEKDPDVDVCVPGASYIKLLGHTPLAVLPALELFLGGLVRQEMTVMPRGVYHSALRGGSLRADQGKTLAGVPAFMLKTYEKNKQPGLKPGLSAGLLLCYDLPIQTDRDGRPISRFLVSRGRSYQQMLAALIHEVNIQPSEWHRSLLLPQAWRGFMSRAYHAVLQGRKAELEMQQRQGKETPEELQYKQHCAWLWVRDQLTDVVKSAAKESPVVQGNSILALSSLAAVLTKYESNLPADSDGGLGAGPEILPTAHWLSMVIDTLLSIVSSSFRPKGRVFPWFLHRSYSGENTASVIARSCAALGLTLLVPVLVTYQREGLPSILALLREALPGQPNADESQALQFHTGLTLGMLLAALQEERISDVPGQSVSEWFSSSLDLLESCCFDPTLEYNAGCVLGTGLALCALSGSGQSERSGRLQLSFDKLIASLQDSSGQQARMTQEVLAYSVACVCVSGFSSGQVSADKAEEIMNTLRSMTEESQQTPGLALSLGVVVSGLSSCGHGKAEDILPRLLAAWTKILLAERVVPPCRGLQLLMV
;
A
#
# COMPACT_ATOMS: atom_id res chain seq x y z
N MET A 1 71.75 20.57 27.46
CA MET A 1 71.08 20.35 28.77
C MET A 1 69.69 19.78 28.51
N CYS A 2 69.49 18.46 28.64
CA CYS A 2 68.20 17.80 28.96
C CYS A 2 68.34 16.25 28.90
N CYS A 3 69.42 15.70 29.48
CA CYS A 3 69.69 14.25 29.50
C CYS A 3 69.45 13.59 30.88
N ARG A 4 68.54 14.09 31.74
CA ARG A 4 68.35 13.52 33.09
C ARG A 4 66.91 13.49 33.59
N LEU A 5 65.97 13.01 32.78
CA LEU A 5 64.57 12.79 33.23
C LEU A 5 64.00 11.39 32.93
N TRP A 6 64.82 10.43 32.49
CA TRP A 6 64.33 9.12 32.00
C TRP A 6 64.29 7.97 33.02
N SER A 7 64.35 8.25 34.33
CA SER A 7 64.42 7.21 35.36
C SER A 7 63.19 7.23 36.28
N ARG A 8 62.17 6.44 35.91
CA ARG A 8 60.94 5.97 36.64
C ARG A 8 59.58 6.40 36.01
N PRO A 9 58.51 5.57 36.17
CA PRO A 9 57.62 5.22 35.07
C PRO A 9 56.48 6.22 34.90
N GLN A 10 56.54 7.01 33.83
CA GLN A 10 55.38 7.66 33.24
C GLN A 10 55.50 7.53 31.72
N ALA A 11 55.28 6.30 31.21
CA ALA A 11 55.37 6.02 29.79
C ALA A 11 54.22 6.67 28.98
N LYS A 12 53.05 6.85 29.60
CA LYS A 12 51.86 7.43 28.97
C LYS A 12 52.02 8.91 28.59
N PRO A 13 52.55 9.82 29.46
CA PRO A 13 52.89 11.18 29.05
C PRO A 13 53.92 11.26 27.94
N CYS A 14 54.91 10.35 27.91
CA CYS A 14 55.96 10.36 26.90
C CYS A 14 55.44 10.04 25.49
N TYR A 15 54.53 9.06 25.36
CA TYR A 15 53.87 8.75 24.08
C TYR A 15 52.99 9.89 23.58
N CYS A 16 52.12 10.42 24.45
CA CYS A 16 51.20 11.48 24.05
C CYS A 16 51.94 12.79 23.70
N LEU A 17 53.02 13.13 24.41
CA LEU A 17 53.84 14.30 24.09
C LEU A 17 54.65 14.11 22.80
N ALA A 18 55.21 12.91 22.57
CA ALA A 18 55.95 12.62 21.35
C ALA A 18 55.04 12.58 20.12
N ALA A 19 53.84 12.00 20.24
CA ALA A 19 52.81 12.02 19.20
C ALA A 19 52.33 13.45 18.90
N ALA A 20 51.99 14.24 19.93
CA ALA A 20 51.58 15.63 19.76
C ALA A 20 52.71 16.52 19.18
N LEU A 21 53.97 16.22 19.50
CA LEU A 21 55.12 16.93 18.91
C LEU A 21 55.30 16.55 17.44
N TRP A 22 55.15 15.26 17.09
CA TRP A 22 55.17 14.79 15.71
C TRP A 22 54.06 15.43 14.87
N GLU A 23 52.84 15.54 15.38
CA GLU A 23 51.72 16.21 14.71
C GLU A 23 52.09 17.64 14.27
N LYS A 24 52.89 18.35 15.09
CA LYS A 24 53.36 19.71 14.76
C LYS A 24 54.64 19.71 13.92
N GLN A 25 55.49 18.70 14.03
CA GLN A 25 56.81 18.64 13.39
C GLN A 25 57.12 17.22 12.88
N ASP A 26 56.87 16.99 11.60
CA ASP A 26 57.02 15.67 10.96
C ASP A 26 58.42 15.05 11.08
N ARG A 27 59.47 15.88 11.16
CA ARG A 27 60.87 15.46 11.35
C ARG A 27 61.12 14.60 12.59
N VAL A 28 60.20 14.61 13.56
CA VAL A 28 60.28 13.84 14.82
C VAL A 28 59.77 12.40 14.64
N TYR A 29 59.14 12.07 13.51
CA TYR A 29 58.59 10.73 13.24
C TYR A 29 59.59 9.58 13.47
N PRO A 30 60.86 9.64 13.00
CA PRO A 30 61.81 8.55 13.22
C PRO A 30 62.15 8.34 14.71
N GLU A 31 62.08 9.38 15.54
CA GLU A 31 62.26 9.25 16.99
C GLU A 31 61.04 8.65 17.67
N LEU A 32 59.83 9.02 17.21
CA LEU A 32 58.58 8.39 17.65
C LEU A 32 58.58 6.90 17.33
N GLN A 33 58.92 6.52 16.09
CA GLN A 33 58.99 5.12 15.65
C GLN A 33 60.02 4.31 16.47
N LYS A 34 61.21 4.87 16.71
CA LYS A 34 62.22 4.25 17.58
C LYS A 34 61.71 4.06 19.01
N LEU A 35 61.02 5.06 19.57
CA LEU A 35 60.44 4.98 20.91
C LEU A 35 59.40 3.86 21.01
N MET A 36 58.59 3.66 19.96
CA MET A 36 57.67 2.52 19.88
C MET A 36 58.37 1.16 19.88
N CYS A 37 59.40 0.99 19.04
CA CYS A 37 60.14 -0.27 18.93
C CYS A 37 60.96 -0.61 20.19
N VAL A 38 61.53 0.38 20.86
CA VAL A 38 62.29 0.17 22.11
C VAL A 38 61.35 -0.27 23.23
N LEU A 39 60.18 0.34 23.31
CA LEU A 39 59.22 0.05 24.37
C LEU A 39 58.51 -1.29 24.17
N GLU A 40 58.28 -1.72 22.93
CA GLU A 40 57.81 -3.08 22.59
C GLU A 40 58.71 -4.18 23.17
N LYS A 41 60.03 -4.00 23.12
CA LYS A 41 61.01 -4.93 23.71
C LYS A 41 61.05 -4.91 25.24
N SER A 42 60.54 -3.84 25.86
CA SER A 42 60.54 -3.65 27.32
C SER A 42 59.27 -4.13 28.03
N VAL A 43 58.25 -4.58 27.28
CA VAL A 43 56.93 -5.03 27.75
C VAL A 43 57.02 -6.16 28.80
N GLY A 44 58.09 -6.95 28.81
CA GLY A 44 58.32 -8.03 29.78
C GLY A 44 59.02 -7.63 31.10
N LEU A 45 59.47 -6.38 31.23
CA LEU A 45 60.31 -5.90 32.36
C LEU A 45 59.54 -4.98 33.33
N VAL A 46 58.24 -4.77 33.11
CA VAL A 46 57.41 -3.78 33.81
C VAL A 46 56.19 -4.47 34.45
N GLY A 47 55.66 -3.93 35.55
CA GLY A 47 54.45 -4.46 36.21
C GLY A 47 53.21 -4.43 35.30
N LYS A 48 52.25 -5.33 35.56
CA LYS A 48 51.06 -5.56 34.71
C LYS A 48 50.25 -4.30 34.37
N ASP A 49 50.07 -3.39 35.32
CA ASP A 49 49.29 -2.15 35.10
C ASP A 49 50.01 -1.16 34.18
N ALA A 50 51.32 -0.99 34.37
CA ALA A 50 52.13 -0.13 33.52
C ALA A 50 52.37 -0.75 32.13
N GLN A 51 52.34 -2.08 32.01
CA GLN A 51 52.32 -2.81 30.74
C GLN A 51 51.05 -2.52 29.93
N TRP A 52 49.89 -2.51 30.59
CA TRP A 52 48.60 -2.18 29.98
C TRP A 52 48.55 -0.74 29.48
N GLU A 53 48.97 0.23 30.31
CA GLU A 53 48.99 1.64 29.91
C GLU A 53 49.92 1.92 28.72
N LEU A 54 51.06 1.22 28.67
CA LEU A 54 52.01 1.30 27.56
C LEU A 54 51.41 0.77 26.26
N LEU A 55 50.73 -0.38 26.32
CA LEU A 55 50.04 -0.99 25.19
C LEU A 55 48.92 -0.09 24.66
N LEU A 56 48.13 0.51 25.56
CA LEU A 56 47.06 1.44 25.21
C LEU A 56 47.59 2.72 24.56
N ALA A 57 48.64 3.32 25.14
CA ALA A 57 49.25 4.53 24.61
C ALA A 57 49.90 4.28 23.22
N ARG A 58 50.52 3.11 23.03
CA ARG A 58 51.04 2.70 21.73
C ARG A 58 49.92 2.54 20.70
N ALA A 59 48.85 1.83 21.03
CA ALA A 59 47.72 1.61 20.10
C ALA A 59 47.04 2.94 19.72
N ALA A 60 46.91 3.89 20.65
CA ALA A 60 46.41 5.23 20.36
C ALA A 60 47.34 5.99 19.41
N CYS A 61 48.65 5.95 19.67
CA CYS A 61 49.66 6.57 18.79
C CYS A 61 49.62 5.98 17.37
N ILE A 62 49.51 4.65 17.23
CA ILE A 62 49.38 3.97 15.94
C ILE A 62 48.16 4.49 15.18
N ARG A 63 47.00 4.56 15.83
CA ARG A 63 45.77 5.10 15.24
C ARG A 63 45.97 6.55 14.78
N ASP A 64 46.53 7.40 15.64
CA ASP A 64 46.68 8.83 15.36
C ASP A 64 47.64 9.06 14.18
N VAL A 65 48.72 8.28 14.08
CA VAL A 65 49.63 8.29 12.92
C VAL A 65 48.89 7.93 11.62
N CYS A 66 48.10 6.85 11.65
CA CYS A 66 47.34 6.39 10.49
C CYS A 66 46.28 7.41 10.04
N ARG A 67 45.70 8.15 10.99
CA ARG A 67 44.67 9.15 10.75
C ARG A 67 45.22 10.47 10.20
N GLU A 68 46.29 10.99 10.79
CA GLU A 68 46.81 12.32 10.45
C GLU A 68 47.65 12.31 9.15
N ARG A 69 48.46 11.27 8.93
CA ARG A 69 49.33 11.16 7.74
C ARG A 69 49.38 9.76 7.13
N PRO A 70 48.25 9.24 6.60
CA PRO A 70 48.17 7.88 6.06
C PRO A 70 49.21 7.60 4.95
N TYR A 71 49.36 8.50 3.98
CA TYR A 71 50.25 8.28 2.82
C TYR A 71 51.74 8.30 3.12
N GLN A 72 52.16 9.02 4.17
CA GLN A 72 53.59 9.20 4.47
C GLN A 72 54.10 8.13 5.42
N HIS A 73 53.31 7.82 6.45
CA HIS A 73 53.76 7.03 7.61
C HIS A 73 52.83 5.85 7.94
N GLY A 74 51.68 5.75 7.28
CA GLY A 74 50.67 4.73 7.57
C GLY A 74 51.10 3.30 7.20
N GLY A 75 51.78 3.13 6.07
CA GLY A 75 52.30 1.82 5.64
C GLY A 75 53.27 1.20 6.67
N ASP A 76 54.11 2.02 7.30
CA ASP A 76 55.05 1.61 8.34
C ASP A 76 54.35 1.11 9.62
N MET A 77 53.07 1.47 9.82
CA MET A 77 52.29 1.08 11.00
C MET A 77 51.60 -0.28 10.84
N LEU A 78 51.50 -0.84 9.63
CA LEU A 78 50.81 -2.11 9.38
C LEU A 78 51.33 -3.26 10.24
N ALA A 79 52.64 -3.43 10.32
CA ALA A 79 53.25 -4.47 11.15
C ALA A 79 52.89 -4.31 12.63
N ALA A 80 52.83 -3.06 13.12
CA ALA A 80 52.46 -2.76 14.50
C ALA A 80 50.96 -2.98 14.76
N ILE A 81 50.10 -2.69 13.78
CA ILE A 81 48.65 -2.98 13.82
C ILE A 81 48.44 -4.50 13.92
N THR A 82 48.99 -5.28 12.98
CA THR A 82 48.87 -6.74 12.97
C THR A 82 49.41 -7.36 14.26
N HIS A 83 50.57 -6.88 14.75
CA HIS A 83 51.12 -7.33 16.01
C HIS A 83 50.17 -7.06 17.19
N THR A 84 49.63 -5.83 17.29
CA THR A 84 48.69 -5.44 18.34
C THR A 84 47.42 -6.30 18.31
N LEU A 85 46.85 -6.56 17.13
CA LEU A 85 45.68 -7.43 16.98
C LEU A 85 45.98 -8.87 17.42
N SER A 86 47.14 -9.42 17.03
CA SER A 86 47.54 -10.78 17.41
C SER A 86 47.81 -10.93 18.92
N GLN A 87 48.33 -9.88 19.57
CA GLN A 87 48.67 -9.89 20.98
C GLN A 87 47.47 -9.64 21.89
N CYS A 88 46.50 -8.83 21.44
CA CYS A 88 45.36 -8.36 22.24
C CYS A 88 44.12 -9.27 22.10
N THR A 89 44.20 -10.50 22.61
CA THR A 89 43.10 -11.50 22.51
C THR A 89 42.21 -11.58 23.75
N ARG A 90 42.60 -11.00 24.88
CA ARG A 90 41.85 -11.08 26.14
C ARG A 90 40.75 -10.03 26.25
N LYS A 91 39.76 -10.26 27.12
CA LYS A 91 38.61 -9.35 27.33
C LYS A 91 39.02 -7.97 27.83
N ASP A 92 40.00 -7.90 28.73
CA ASP A 92 40.60 -6.66 29.24
C ASP A 92 41.38 -5.88 28.17
N GLN A 93 41.73 -6.53 27.06
CA GLN A 93 42.52 -5.94 25.98
C GLN A 93 41.71 -5.52 24.75
N ALA A 94 40.40 -5.37 24.89
CA ALA A 94 39.54 -4.94 23.79
C ALA A 94 39.92 -3.55 23.25
N THR A 95 40.24 -2.59 24.14
CA THR A 95 40.47 -1.19 23.74
C THR A 95 41.71 -1.00 22.82
N PRO A 96 42.90 -1.57 23.10
CA PRO A 96 44.02 -1.50 22.16
C PRO A 96 43.74 -2.19 20.83
N ALA A 97 43.00 -3.31 20.82
CA ALA A 97 42.59 -3.97 19.59
C ALA A 97 41.64 -3.08 18.76
N THR A 98 40.66 -2.44 19.38
CA THR A 98 39.77 -1.45 18.77
C THR A 98 40.56 -0.28 18.17
N LEU A 99 41.54 0.27 18.90
CA LEU A 99 42.38 1.38 18.40
C LEU A 99 43.22 0.96 17.18
N ALA A 100 43.77 -0.25 17.20
CA ALA A 100 44.48 -0.80 16.05
C ALA A 100 43.56 -1.00 14.83
N LEU A 101 42.33 -1.50 15.02
CA LEU A 101 41.32 -1.59 13.96
C LEU A 101 40.90 -0.21 13.43
N GLN A 102 40.80 0.81 14.27
CA GLN A 102 40.55 2.19 13.84
C GLN A 102 41.70 2.75 13.00
N GLY A 103 42.95 2.47 13.37
CA GLY A 103 44.11 2.81 12.54
C GLY A 103 44.02 2.15 11.17
N LEU A 104 43.69 0.85 11.14
CA LEU A 104 43.50 0.10 9.90
C LEU A 104 42.34 0.62 9.05
N HIS A 105 41.24 1.03 9.67
CA HIS A 105 40.12 1.68 9.00
C HIS A 105 40.57 2.94 8.25
N GLU A 106 41.35 3.81 8.89
CA GLU A 106 41.87 5.03 8.24
C GLU A 106 42.82 4.70 7.07
N LEU A 107 43.63 3.64 7.19
CA LEU A 107 44.51 3.19 6.11
C LEU A 107 43.73 2.63 4.90
N CYS A 108 42.70 1.83 5.14
CA CYS A 108 41.80 1.33 4.08
C CYS A 108 41.02 2.47 3.44
N ARG A 109 40.53 3.43 4.24
CA ARG A 109 39.80 4.61 3.76
C ARG A 109 40.65 5.54 2.90
N ALA A 110 41.93 5.69 3.24
CA ALA A 110 42.89 6.47 2.46
C ALA A 110 43.47 5.70 1.27
N GLU A 111 43.04 4.46 1.04
CA GLU A 111 43.53 3.56 -0.03
C GLU A 111 45.05 3.29 0.03
N VAL A 112 45.66 3.45 1.22
CA VAL A 112 47.07 3.08 1.45
C VAL A 112 47.22 1.57 1.52
N VAL A 113 46.15 0.87 1.92
CA VAL A 113 46.10 -0.58 2.10
C VAL A 113 44.82 -1.09 1.44
N ASP A 114 44.95 -2.20 0.71
CA ASP A 114 43.83 -2.83 0.02
C ASP A 114 42.91 -3.58 1.00
N MET A 115 41.60 -3.32 0.88
CA MET A 115 40.58 -3.92 1.76
C MET A 115 40.46 -5.44 1.56
N CYS A 116 40.60 -5.94 0.32
CA CYS A 116 40.47 -7.37 0.04
C CYS A 116 41.56 -8.19 0.73
N SER A 117 42.82 -7.81 0.55
CA SER A 117 43.97 -8.46 1.19
C SER A 117 43.93 -8.32 2.71
N THR A 118 43.53 -7.14 3.21
CA THR A 118 43.36 -6.89 4.64
C THR A 118 42.32 -7.82 5.27
N TRP A 119 41.13 -7.91 4.66
CA TRP A 119 40.07 -8.78 5.16
C TRP A 119 40.45 -10.25 5.04
N LYS A 120 41.04 -10.68 3.92
CA LYS A 120 41.55 -12.06 3.76
C LYS A 120 42.54 -12.43 4.88
N ALA A 121 43.40 -11.51 5.30
CA ALA A 121 44.39 -11.74 6.36
C ALA A 121 43.78 -11.76 7.77
N LEU A 122 42.81 -10.88 8.06
CA LEU A 122 42.28 -10.68 9.41
C LEU A 122 40.96 -11.42 9.69
N SER A 123 40.20 -11.78 8.65
CA SER A 123 38.90 -12.43 8.79
C SER A 123 38.91 -13.66 9.71
N PRO A 124 39.87 -14.61 9.64
CA PRO A 124 39.90 -15.77 10.53
C PRO A 124 40.06 -15.43 12.01
N GLN A 125 40.72 -14.30 12.31
CA GLN A 125 40.93 -13.84 13.68
C GLN A 125 39.71 -13.06 14.19
N LEU A 126 39.15 -12.19 13.35
CA LEU A 126 38.02 -11.31 13.71
C LEU A 126 36.69 -12.06 13.74
N SER A 127 36.50 -13.10 12.92
CA SER A 127 35.28 -13.92 12.91
C SER A 127 35.05 -14.68 14.20
N CYS A 128 36.12 -14.96 14.95
CA CYS A 128 36.08 -15.68 16.22
C CYS A 128 36.00 -14.74 17.44
N ASP A 129 36.02 -13.42 17.24
CA ASP A 129 35.94 -12.46 18.33
C ASP A 129 34.50 -12.33 18.84
N SER A 130 34.34 -12.14 20.14
CA SER A 130 33.04 -11.97 20.81
C SER A 130 32.95 -10.68 21.62
N ARG A 131 34.00 -9.85 21.62
CA ARG A 131 34.10 -8.63 22.41
C ARG A 131 33.35 -7.50 21.70
N PRO A 132 32.30 -6.89 22.31
CA PRO A 132 31.46 -5.88 21.64
C PRO A 132 32.23 -4.71 21.04
N LEU A 133 33.24 -4.18 21.75
CA LEU A 133 34.07 -3.06 21.27
C LEU A 133 34.91 -3.40 20.02
N VAL A 134 35.31 -4.66 19.85
CA VAL A 134 36.10 -5.11 18.70
C VAL A 134 35.16 -5.39 17.52
N LEU A 135 34.01 -6.03 17.78
CA LEU A 135 32.97 -6.25 16.77
C LEU A 135 32.44 -4.94 16.21
N LYS A 136 32.26 -3.91 17.05
CA LYS A 136 31.91 -2.55 16.62
C LYS A 136 32.94 -1.97 15.64
N ALA A 137 34.23 -1.97 16.02
CA ALA A 137 35.28 -1.45 15.14
C ALA A 137 35.43 -2.28 13.86
N THR A 138 35.13 -3.59 13.93
CA THR A 138 35.09 -4.46 12.75
C THR A 138 33.93 -4.07 11.82
N ALA A 139 32.74 -3.82 12.36
CA ALA A 139 31.59 -3.34 11.57
C ALA A 139 31.88 -1.98 10.89
N GLU A 140 32.54 -1.06 11.60
CA GLU A 140 32.99 0.24 11.07
C GLU A 140 34.07 0.09 9.97
N LEU A 141 34.98 -0.88 10.09
CA LEU A 141 35.93 -1.22 9.03
C LEU A 141 35.18 -1.75 7.79
N LEU A 142 34.26 -2.69 7.99
CA LEU A 142 33.51 -3.35 6.92
C LEU A 142 32.54 -2.43 6.17
N SER A 143 32.05 -1.36 6.81
CA SER A 143 31.19 -0.38 6.15
C SER A 143 31.90 0.44 5.05
N LEU A 144 33.23 0.38 4.97
CA LEU A 144 34.00 1.02 3.89
C LEU A 144 33.91 0.25 2.55
N VAL A 145 33.56 -1.03 2.58
CA VAL A 145 33.50 -1.89 1.37
C VAL A 145 32.63 -1.27 0.25
N PRO A 146 31.39 -0.81 0.48
CA PRO A 146 30.61 -0.19 -0.59
C PRO A 146 31.22 1.13 -1.11
N GLN A 147 32.07 1.82 -0.34
CA GLN A 147 32.62 3.14 -0.68
C GLN A 147 33.84 3.06 -1.61
N LEU A 148 34.60 1.96 -1.59
CA LEU A 148 35.80 1.77 -2.43
C LEU A 148 35.46 1.33 -3.87
N ALA A 149 34.26 0.79 -4.11
CA ALA A 149 33.62 0.57 -5.42
C ALA A 149 34.48 -0.11 -6.54
N VAL A 150 35.27 -1.13 -6.21
CA VAL A 150 36.11 -1.86 -7.17
C VAL A 150 35.32 -2.96 -7.89
N LYS A 151 35.12 -2.83 -9.21
CA LYS A 151 34.36 -3.81 -10.04
C LYS A 151 35.21 -5.02 -10.43
N THR A 152 35.49 -5.92 -9.48
CA THR A 152 36.15 -7.22 -9.75
C THR A 152 35.37 -8.36 -9.12
N GLU A 153 35.42 -9.56 -9.71
CA GLU A 153 34.73 -10.74 -9.16
C GLU A 153 35.18 -11.08 -7.73
N GLU A 154 36.45 -10.89 -7.41
CA GLU A 154 36.96 -11.11 -6.05
C GLU A 154 36.37 -10.13 -5.04
N TYR A 155 36.09 -8.89 -5.48
CA TYR A 155 35.50 -7.85 -4.63
C TYR A 155 34.01 -8.08 -4.39
N GLU A 156 33.27 -8.55 -5.40
CA GLU A 156 31.85 -8.91 -5.21
C GLU A 156 31.70 -10.10 -4.24
N LYS A 157 32.57 -11.12 -4.34
CA LYS A 157 32.61 -12.22 -3.36
C LYS A 157 32.91 -11.73 -1.94
N LEU A 158 33.83 -10.77 -1.80
CA LEU A 158 34.10 -10.13 -0.51
C LEU A 158 32.85 -9.41 0.00
N LYS A 159 32.16 -8.65 -0.85
CA LYS A 159 30.96 -7.90 -0.50
C LYS A 159 29.85 -8.80 0.03
N GLU A 160 29.58 -9.93 -0.64
CA GLU A 160 28.63 -10.94 -0.17
C GLU A 160 28.99 -11.50 1.22
N GLN A 161 30.26 -11.89 1.41
CA GLN A 161 30.74 -12.38 2.70
C GLN A 161 30.59 -11.36 3.81
N VAL A 162 30.93 -10.10 3.54
CA VAL A 162 30.86 -8.99 4.50
C VAL A 162 29.42 -8.71 4.89
N VAL A 163 28.49 -8.68 3.94
CA VAL A 163 27.06 -8.48 4.23
C VAL A 163 26.53 -9.59 5.13
N SER A 164 26.91 -10.85 4.88
CA SER A 164 26.52 -11.98 5.76
C SER A 164 27.05 -11.81 7.18
N VAL A 165 28.29 -11.34 7.36
CA VAL A 165 28.88 -11.06 8.69
C VAL A 165 28.12 -9.93 9.39
N LEU A 166 27.83 -8.84 8.68
CA LEU A 166 27.12 -7.69 9.25
C LEU A 166 25.67 -8.01 9.65
N TRP A 167 24.99 -8.89 8.91
CA TRP A 167 23.69 -9.41 9.34
C TRP A 167 23.79 -10.26 10.60
N GLY A 168 24.85 -11.05 10.76
CA GLY A 168 25.15 -11.73 12.02
C GLY A 168 25.31 -10.76 13.20
N TYR A 169 25.91 -9.58 12.96
CA TYR A 169 26.01 -8.53 13.98
C TYR A 169 24.67 -7.86 14.26
N ALA A 170 23.90 -7.51 13.22
CA ALA A 170 22.60 -6.86 13.32
C ALA A 170 21.56 -7.69 14.12
N LEU A 171 21.70 -9.03 14.06
CA LEU A 171 20.85 -9.99 14.78
C LEU A 171 21.45 -10.44 16.12
N SER A 172 22.53 -9.81 16.58
CA SER A 172 23.13 -10.09 17.88
C SER A 172 22.19 -9.74 19.04
N GLN A 173 22.31 -10.47 20.16
CA GLN A 173 21.60 -10.15 21.40
C GLN A 173 22.18 -8.90 22.09
N ASP A 174 23.42 -8.52 21.77
CA ASP A 174 24.03 -7.30 22.31
C ASP A 174 23.53 -6.07 21.53
N PRO A 175 22.85 -5.12 22.17
CA PRO A 175 22.25 -3.98 21.49
C PRO A 175 23.28 -3.03 20.87
N GLU A 176 24.50 -2.93 21.41
CA GLU A 176 25.55 -2.10 20.84
C GLU A 176 26.08 -2.72 19.54
N VAL A 177 26.29 -4.04 19.53
CA VAL A 177 26.72 -4.79 18.33
C VAL A 177 25.65 -4.76 17.25
N ALA A 178 24.39 -5.02 17.64
CA ALA A 178 23.23 -4.96 16.73
C ALA A 178 23.07 -3.58 16.09
N SER A 179 23.22 -2.52 16.89
CA SER A 179 23.17 -1.14 16.39
C SER A 179 24.28 -0.83 15.39
N CYS A 180 25.49 -1.37 15.60
CA CYS A 180 26.60 -1.17 14.68
C CYS A 180 26.42 -1.99 13.39
N GLY A 181 25.86 -3.20 13.49
CA GLY A 181 25.50 -4.02 12.34
C GLY A 181 24.53 -3.31 11.40
N TYR A 182 23.40 -2.82 11.92
CA TYR A 182 22.43 -2.06 11.11
C TYR A 182 23.00 -0.78 10.52
N LYS A 183 23.81 -0.02 11.28
CA LYS A 183 24.49 1.17 10.76
C LYS A 183 25.42 0.83 9.61
N ALA A 184 26.24 -0.21 9.74
CA ALA A 184 27.14 -0.63 8.68
C ALA A 184 26.38 -1.12 7.44
N LEU A 185 25.29 -1.89 7.63
CA LEU A 185 24.43 -2.35 6.52
C LEU A 185 23.77 -1.19 5.76
N SER A 186 23.53 -0.04 6.41
CA SER A 186 22.90 1.12 5.76
C SER A 186 23.73 1.74 4.62
N GLU A 187 25.03 1.45 4.58
CA GLU A 187 25.95 1.89 3.52
C GLU A 187 25.92 0.96 2.29
N PHE A 188 25.33 -0.24 2.40
CA PHE A 188 25.26 -1.21 1.31
C PHE A 188 24.03 -0.96 0.42
N PRO A 189 24.12 -1.27 -0.89
CA PRO A 189 22.99 -1.15 -1.80
C PRO A 189 21.94 -2.25 -1.57
N ASP A 190 20.69 -1.94 -1.90
CA ASP A 190 19.53 -2.85 -1.85
C ASP A 190 19.79 -4.25 -2.43
N GLY A 191 20.41 -4.33 -3.61
CA GLY A 191 20.70 -5.58 -4.31
C GLY A 191 21.69 -6.51 -3.61
N CYS A 192 22.33 -6.08 -2.51
CA CYS A 192 23.23 -6.94 -1.73
C CYS A 192 22.54 -7.68 -0.59
N HIS A 193 21.29 -7.37 -0.29
CA HIS A 193 20.55 -8.03 0.78
C HIS A 193 19.68 -9.15 0.22
N VAL A 194 19.89 -10.36 0.71
CA VAL A 194 19.12 -11.54 0.29
C VAL A 194 18.17 -12.01 1.39
N ILE A 195 17.07 -12.66 1.01
CA ILE A 195 16.06 -13.19 1.94
C ILE A 195 16.68 -14.08 3.04
N LEU A 196 17.72 -14.85 2.70
CA LEU A 196 18.40 -15.74 3.64
C LEU A 196 19.12 -15.01 4.77
N HIS A 197 19.45 -13.72 4.61
CA HIS A 197 20.05 -12.93 5.69
C HIS A 197 19.07 -12.59 6.81
N LEU A 198 17.77 -12.58 6.53
CA LEU A 198 16.75 -12.28 7.52
C LEU A 198 16.53 -13.47 8.47
N PRO A 199 16.14 -13.22 9.74
CA PRO A 199 15.68 -14.27 10.64
C PRO A 199 14.40 -14.92 10.10
N GLU A 200 14.20 -16.21 10.41
CA GLU A 200 13.12 -17.03 9.83
C GLU A 200 11.73 -16.40 9.99
N GLN A 201 11.49 -15.74 11.12
CA GLN A 201 10.22 -15.08 11.44
C GLN A 201 9.91 -13.88 10.54
N ALA A 202 10.95 -13.24 9.99
CA ALA A 202 10.83 -12.10 9.09
C ALA A 202 10.82 -12.51 7.60
N ARG A 203 11.17 -13.76 7.28
CA ARG A 203 11.13 -14.28 5.91
C ARG A 203 9.67 -14.39 5.42
N PRO A 204 9.44 -14.34 4.10
CA PRO A 204 8.14 -14.68 3.52
C PRO A 204 7.74 -16.10 3.93
N GLU A 205 6.45 -16.35 4.11
CA GLU A 205 5.97 -17.69 4.43
C GLU A 205 6.30 -18.64 3.27
N ARG A 206 7.12 -19.66 3.55
CA ARG A 206 7.41 -20.71 2.57
C ARG A 206 6.11 -21.44 2.30
N LYS A 207 5.66 -21.47 1.04
CA LYS A 207 4.62 -22.39 0.61
C LYS A 207 5.11 -23.81 0.93
N HIS A 208 4.39 -24.53 1.79
CA HIS A 208 4.70 -25.91 2.14
C HIS A 208 4.64 -26.76 0.85
N PRO A 209 5.70 -27.48 0.46
CA PRO A 209 5.67 -28.36 -0.69
C PRO A 209 5.13 -29.73 -0.25
N ASP A 210 3.85 -29.81 0.11
CA ASP A 210 3.15 -31.10 0.23
C ASP A 210 2.42 -31.38 -1.09
N SER A 211 3.21 -31.53 -2.15
CA SER A 211 2.80 -32.08 -3.43
C SER A 211 3.98 -32.91 -3.96
N GLU A 212 3.83 -34.23 -3.88
CA GLU A 212 4.70 -35.19 -4.54
C GLU A 212 4.54 -35.07 -6.07
N ASP A 213 5.01 -33.97 -6.65
CA ASP A 213 5.11 -33.82 -8.09
C ASP A 213 6.59 -33.82 -8.47
N GLU A 214 7.12 -35.02 -8.73
CA GLU A 214 8.49 -35.24 -9.21
C GLU A 214 8.77 -34.66 -10.62
N GLN A 215 7.87 -33.86 -11.18
CA GLN A 215 8.00 -33.26 -12.53
C GLN A 215 8.30 -31.76 -12.54
N SER A 216 8.35 -31.08 -11.39
CA SER A 216 8.71 -29.66 -11.29
C SER A 216 10.22 -29.41 -11.10
N ARG A 217 11.04 -30.45 -10.98
CA ARG A 217 12.49 -30.34 -10.69
C ARG A 217 13.36 -29.86 -11.84
N GLU A 218 12.83 -29.66 -13.05
CA GLU A 218 13.66 -29.25 -14.20
C GLU A 218 13.45 -27.80 -14.65
N MET A 219 12.48 -27.06 -14.11
CA MET A 219 12.26 -25.64 -14.43
C MET A 219 12.60 -24.65 -13.30
N GLU A 220 12.97 -25.11 -12.10
CA GLU A 220 13.57 -24.27 -11.03
C GLU A 220 15.10 -24.20 -11.15
N LYS A 221 15.60 -23.84 -12.33
CA LYS A 221 17.01 -23.46 -12.52
C LYS A 221 17.13 -22.08 -13.15
N ASP A 222 16.34 -21.14 -12.64
CA ASP A 222 16.70 -19.73 -12.74
C ASP A 222 17.01 -19.21 -11.33
N PRO A 223 18.27 -19.29 -10.86
CA PRO A 223 18.65 -18.98 -9.47
C PRO A 223 18.53 -17.48 -9.12
N ASP A 224 18.20 -16.62 -10.08
CA ASP A 224 18.24 -15.16 -9.92
C ASP A 224 16.89 -14.52 -9.53
N VAL A 225 15.77 -15.26 -9.52
CA VAL A 225 14.43 -14.65 -9.37
C VAL A 225 13.94 -14.54 -7.92
N ASP A 226 14.48 -15.31 -6.97
CA ASP A 226 13.95 -15.39 -5.58
C ASP A 226 14.89 -14.84 -4.49
N VAL A 227 15.75 -13.88 -4.85
CA VAL A 227 16.81 -13.37 -3.96
C VAL A 227 16.45 -12.01 -3.34
N CYS A 228 15.56 -11.22 -3.95
CA CYS A 228 15.20 -9.88 -3.49
C CYS A 228 14.31 -9.91 -2.23
N VAL A 229 14.68 -9.15 -1.21
CA VAL A 229 13.92 -9.06 0.05
C VAL A 229 12.63 -8.24 -0.15
N PRO A 230 11.43 -8.78 0.11
CA PRO A 230 10.20 -8.01 0.05
C PRO A 230 10.15 -6.92 1.13
N GLY A 231 9.59 -5.75 0.82
CA GLY A 231 9.46 -4.64 1.77
C GLY A 231 8.74 -5.00 3.08
N ALA A 232 7.72 -5.86 2.99
CA ALA A 232 7.00 -6.37 4.16
C ALA A 232 7.90 -7.17 5.13
N SER A 233 8.92 -7.86 4.62
CA SER A 233 9.89 -8.60 5.43
C SER A 233 10.76 -7.67 6.27
N TYR A 234 11.15 -6.51 5.75
CA TYR A 234 11.84 -5.48 6.54
C TYR A 234 10.97 -4.90 7.65
N ILE A 235 9.67 -4.73 7.40
CA ILE A 235 8.72 -4.23 8.41
C ILE A 235 8.58 -5.23 9.56
N LYS A 236 8.57 -6.54 9.28
CA LYS A 236 8.54 -7.58 10.32
C LYS A 236 9.71 -7.49 11.30
N LEU A 237 10.88 -6.98 10.88
CA LEU A 237 12.02 -6.76 11.79
C LEU A 237 11.70 -5.80 12.93
N LEU A 238 10.79 -4.84 12.74
CA LEU A 238 10.39 -3.89 13.79
C LEU A 238 9.78 -4.60 15.00
N GLY A 239 9.00 -5.67 14.76
CA GLY A 239 8.39 -6.47 15.83
C GLY A 239 9.39 -7.33 16.61
N HIS A 240 10.58 -7.55 16.06
CA HIS A 240 11.60 -8.43 16.64
C HIS A 240 12.85 -7.69 17.14
N THR A 241 12.96 -6.38 16.87
CA THR A 241 14.14 -5.58 17.21
C THR A 241 13.95 -4.89 18.56
N PRO A 242 14.91 -5.00 19.51
CA PRO A 242 14.84 -4.31 20.79
C PRO A 242 14.76 -2.77 20.64
N LEU A 243 14.04 -2.11 21.54
CA LEU A 243 13.84 -0.65 21.55
C LEU A 243 15.15 0.16 21.45
N ALA A 244 16.22 -0.32 22.09
CA ALA A 244 17.53 0.35 22.07
C ALA A 244 18.20 0.36 20.68
N VAL A 245 17.84 -0.60 19.81
CA VAL A 245 18.45 -0.80 18.48
C VAL A 245 17.63 -0.12 17.38
N LEU A 246 16.36 0.22 17.65
CA LEU A 246 15.46 0.84 16.67
C LEU A 246 16.03 2.09 15.97
N PRO A 247 16.78 3.00 16.63
CA PRO A 247 17.38 4.15 15.92
C PRO A 247 18.39 3.72 14.84
N ALA A 248 19.09 2.61 15.04
CA ALA A 248 20.01 2.07 14.03
C ALA A 248 19.26 1.34 12.90
N LEU A 249 18.18 0.63 13.23
CA LEU A 249 17.28 0.04 12.24
C LEU A 249 16.60 1.13 11.38
N GLU A 250 16.21 2.26 11.98
CA GLU A 250 15.69 3.42 11.24
C GLU A 250 16.72 3.96 10.24
N LEU A 251 17.98 4.06 10.62
CA LEU A 251 19.06 4.46 9.70
C LEU A 251 19.20 3.48 8.53
N PHE A 252 19.14 2.18 8.80
CA PHE A 252 19.18 1.14 7.77
C PHE A 252 18.00 1.24 6.79
N LEU A 253 16.76 1.22 7.30
CA LEU A 253 15.55 1.32 6.48
C LEU A 253 15.49 2.64 5.72
N GLY A 254 15.87 3.75 6.38
CA GLY A 254 15.99 5.06 5.75
C GLY A 254 17.06 5.11 4.66
N GLY A 255 18.14 4.33 4.80
CA GLY A 255 19.16 4.12 3.77
C GLY A 255 18.61 3.45 2.53
N LEU A 256 17.92 2.32 2.70
CA LEU A 256 17.28 1.57 1.60
C LEU A 256 16.26 2.44 0.85
N VAL A 257 15.36 3.11 1.58
CA VAL A 257 14.36 4.01 0.98
C VAL A 257 15.05 5.16 0.23
N ARG A 258 16.12 5.73 0.79
CA ARG A 258 16.85 6.82 0.13
C ARG A 258 17.46 6.35 -1.19
N GLN A 259 18.04 5.15 -1.22
CA GLN A 259 18.61 4.55 -2.42
C GLN A 259 17.53 4.27 -3.47
N GLU A 260 16.42 3.63 -3.08
CA GLU A 260 15.26 3.42 -3.97
C GLU A 260 14.77 4.74 -4.57
N MET A 261 14.68 5.78 -3.75
CA MET A 261 14.28 7.13 -4.16
C MET A 261 15.27 7.78 -5.13
N THR A 262 16.56 7.42 -5.12
CA THR A 262 17.54 7.94 -6.10
C THR A 262 17.37 7.35 -7.50
N VAL A 263 16.89 6.10 -7.59
CA VAL A 263 16.70 5.37 -8.85
C VAL A 263 15.27 5.54 -9.39
N MET A 264 14.35 6.01 -8.54
CA MET A 264 12.96 6.22 -8.89
C MET A 264 12.82 7.15 -10.14
N PRO A 265 12.08 6.73 -11.19
CA PRO A 265 11.89 7.57 -12.37
C PRO A 265 11.34 8.94 -11.97
N ARG A 266 11.90 10.01 -12.54
CA ARG A 266 11.52 11.41 -12.19
C ARG A 266 10.01 11.66 -12.28
N GLY A 267 9.29 10.92 -13.13
CA GLY A 267 7.83 10.98 -13.25
C GLY A 267 7.06 10.46 -12.03
N VAL A 268 7.61 9.49 -11.27
CA VAL A 268 6.97 8.94 -10.07
C VAL A 268 7.16 9.89 -8.88
N TYR A 269 8.35 10.48 -8.71
CA TYR A 269 8.60 11.51 -7.69
C TYR A 269 7.74 12.76 -7.92
N HIS A 270 7.59 13.18 -9.18
CA HIS A 270 6.68 14.27 -9.56
C HIS A 270 5.19 13.92 -9.38
N SER A 271 4.79 12.65 -9.43
CA SER A 271 3.42 12.20 -9.18
C SER A 271 3.12 12.02 -7.68
N ALA A 272 4.10 11.56 -6.90
CA ALA A 272 3.97 11.24 -5.48
C ALA A 272 4.01 12.48 -4.57
N LEU A 273 4.95 13.42 -4.79
CA LEU A 273 4.99 14.71 -4.06
C LEU A 273 3.76 15.58 -4.32
N ARG A 274 3.00 15.26 -5.38
CA ARG A 274 1.87 16.02 -5.86
C ARG A 274 0.54 15.30 -5.64
N GLY A 275 0.51 14.26 -4.80
CA GLY A 275 -0.72 13.54 -4.40
C GLY A 275 -1.74 13.46 -5.53
N GLY A 276 -1.48 12.66 -6.56
CA GLY A 276 -2.45 12.47 -7.65
C GLY A 276 -2.67 13.71 -8.54
N SER A 277 -1.67 14.57 -8.73
CA SER A 277 -1.73 15.65 -9.71
C SER A 277 -0.91 15.31 -10.97
N LEU A 278 -1.43 14.38 -11.76
CA LEU A 278 -1.21 14.46 -13.21
C LEU A 278 -1.91 15.75 -13.68
N ARG A 279 -1.18 16.56 -14.47
CA ARG A 279 -1.56 17.83 -15.11
C ARG A 279 -1.32 19.09 -14.28
N ALA A 280 -0.14 19.68 -14.51
CA ALA A 280 0.37 20.91 -13.91
C ALA A 280 -0.38 22.21 -14.26
N ASP A 281 -1.55 22.15 -14.91
CA ASP A 281 -2.44 23.31 -15.05
C ASP A 281 -3.92 22.95 -14.82
N GLN A 282 -4.36 21.73 -15.14
CA GLN A 282 -5.73 21.26 -14.87
C GLN A 282 -5.96 20.88 -13.40
N GLY A 283 -4.92 20.44 -12.68
CA GLY A 283 -5.01 20.05 -11.27
C GLY A 283 -5.41 21.19 -10.32
N LYS A 284 -5.12 22.45 -10.66
CA LYS A 284 -5.56 23.61 -9.86
C LYS A 284 -7.06 23.85 -9.98
N THR A 285 -7.63 23.65 -11.18
CA THR A 285 -9.07 23.78 -11.44
C THR A 285 -9.84 22.62 -10.81
N LEU A 286 -9.35 21.38 -10.95
CA LEU A 286 -9.94 20.17 -10.36
C LEU A 286 -9.85 20.14 -8.82
N ALA A 287 -8.74 20.60 -8.23
CA ALA A 287 -8.60 20.71 -6.77
C ALA A 287 -9.60 21.69 -6.13
N GLY A 288 -10.11 22.65 -6.90
CA GLY A 288 -11.17 23.57 -6.47
C GLY A 288 -12.57 22.96 -6.50
N VAL A 289 -12.79 21.85 -7.20
CA VAL A 289 -14.13 21.26 -7.41
C VAL A 289 -14.79 20.84 -6.09
N PRO A 290 -14.13 20.10 -5.17
CA PRO A 290 -14.73 19.77 -3.88
C PRO A 290 -15.22 21.00 -3.09
N ALA A 291 -14.38 22.03 -3.00
CA ALA A 291 -14.70 23.26 -2.28
C ALA A 291 -15.80 24.06 -2.97
N PHE A 292 -15.80 24.11 -4.31
CA PHE A 292 -16.85 24.73 -5.11
C PHE A 292 -18.19 24.01 -4.92
N MET A 293 -18.19 22.68 -4.99
CA MET A 293 -19.37 21.85 -4.81
C MET A 293 -19.96 22.03 -3.41
N LEU A 294 -19.12 21.99 -2.37
CA LEU A 294 -19.54 22.21 -0.99
C LEU A 294 -20.13 23.61 -0.78
N LYS A 295 -19.43 24.65 -1.24
CA LYS A 295 -19.90 26.03 -1.15
C LYS A 295 -21.21 26.26 -1.90
N THR A 296 -21.36 25.62 -3.06
CA THR A 296 -22.59 25.69 -3.86
C THR A 296 -23.73 24.98 -3.14
N TYR A 297 -23.48 23.79 -2.60
CA TYR A 297 -24.44 23.02 -1.81
C TYR A 297 -24.94 23.79 -0.57
N GLU A 298 -24.04 24.35 0.23
CA GLU A 298 -24.39 25.10 1.45
C GLU A 298 -25.19 26.38 1.17
N LYS A 299 -24.89 27.06 0.05
CA LYS A 299 -25.56 28.32 -0.32
C LYS A 299 -26.85 28.12 -1.11
N ASN A 300 -27.09 26.91 -1.63
CA ASN A 300 -28.20 26.66 -2.51
C ASN A 300 -29.51 26.53 -1.73
N LYS A 301 -30.51 27.32 -2.12
CA LYS A 301 -31.87 27.30 -1.56
C LYS A 301 -32.89 26.62 -2.49
N GLN A 302 -32.49 26.21 -3.70
CA GLN A 302 -33.37 25.59 -4.68
C GLN A 302 -33.45 24.08 -4.45
N PRO A 303 -34.63 23.52 -4.07
CA PRO A 303 -34.75 22.11 -3.74
C PRO A 303 -34.45 21.17 -4.93
N GLY A 304 -34.72 21.59 -6.17
CA GLY A 304 -34.48 20.76 -7.37
C GLY A 304 -33.01 20.53 -7.71
N LEU A 305 -32.10 21.41 -7.30
CA LEU A 305 -30.66 21.27 -7.56
C LEU A 305 -29.93 20.49 -6.46
N LYS A 306 -30.55 20.36 -5.29
CA LYS A 306 -29.93 19.74 -4.11
C LYS A 306 -29.53 18.27 -4.35
N PRO A 307 -30.35 17.42 -5.00
CA PRO A 307 -29.99 16.02 -5.25
C PRO A 307 -28.82 15.82 -6.24
N GLY A 308 -28.61 16.73 -7.18
CA GLY A 308 -27.46 16.69 -8.09
C GLY A 308 -26.17 17.09 -7.38
N LEU A 309 -26.24 18.11 -6.52
CA LEU A 309 -25.11 18.56 -5.70
C LEU A 309 -24.71 17.52 -4.65
N SER A 310 -25.68 16.86 -4.01
CA SER A 310 -25.43 15.78 -3.05
C SER A 310 -24.74 14.58 -3.70
N ALA A 311 -25.15 14.16 -4.91
CA ALA A 311 -24.47 13.10 -5.66
C ALA A 311 -23.01 13.48 -5.99
N GLY A 312 -22.76 14.73 -6.37
CA GLY A 312 -21.39 15.21 -6.58
C GLY A 312 -20.57 15.28 -5.29
N LEU A 313 -21.16 15.70 -4.17
CA LEU A 313 -20.51 15.67 -2.86
C LEU A 313 -20.21 14.24 -2.39
N LEU A 314 -21.08 13.27 -2.68
CA LEU A 314 -20.79 11.87 -2.38
C LEU A 314 -19.47 11.43 -3.03
N LEU A 315 -19.21 11.85 -4.28
CA LEU A 315 -17.97 11.55 -4.99
C LEU A 315 -16.76 12.31 -4.45
N CYS A 316 -16.89 13.63 -4.23
CA CYS A 316 -15.75 14.52 -4.05
C CYS A 316 -15.62 15.21 -2.68
N TYR A 317 -16.52 14.97 -1.73
CA TYR A 317 -16.46 15.62 -0.42
C TYR A 317 -15.17 15.27 0.29
N ASP A 318 -14.33 16.29 0.46
CA ASP A 318 -13.13 16.26 1.26
C ASP A 318 -12.91 17.61 1.95
N LEU A 319 -12.51 17.54 3.21
CA LEU A 319 -12.19 18.69 4.04
C LEU A 319 -10.68 18.68 4.33
N PRO A 320 -9.94 19.77 4.06
CA PRO A 320 -8.51 19.82 4.27
C PRO A 320 -8.15 19.69 5.76
N ILE A 321 -7.03 19.04 6.04
CA ILE A 321 -6.47 18.99 7.40
C ILE A 321 -5.82 20.34 7.70
N GLN A 322 -6.28 21.01 8.76
CA GLN A 322 -5.66 22.24 9.21
C GLN A 322 -4.42 21.93 10.05
N THR A 323 -3.30 22.51 9.64
CA THR A 323 -1.99 22.36 10.28
C THR A 323 -1.56 23.65 10.99
N ASP A 324 -0.69 23.52 11.99
CA ASP A 324 -0.01 24.65 12.61
C ASP A 324 1.15 25.17 11.74
N ARG A 325 1.89 26.15 12.27
CA ARG A 325 3.05 26.75 11.57
C ARG A 325 4.16 25.73 11.29
N ASP A 326 4.22 24.65 12.05
CA ASP A 326 5.22 23.59 11.95
C ASP A 326 4.71 22.42 11.08
N GLY A 327 3.54 22.57 10.45
CA GLY A 327 2.94 21.57 9.59
C GLY A 327 2.25 20.42 10.33
N ARG A 328 2.11 20.49 11.67
CA ARG A 328 1.46 19.42 12.45
C ARG A 328 -0.07 19.59 12.45
N PRO A 329 -0.85 18.51 12.30
CA PRO A 329 -2.31 18.58 12.39
C PRO A 329 -2.78 19.13 13.74
N ILE A 330 -3.70 20.09 13.70
CA ILE A 330 -4.25 20.70 14.92
C ILE A 330 -5.39 19.81 15.47
N SER A 331 -5.21 19.25 16.67
CA SER A 331 -6.13 18.25 17.28
C SER A 331 -7.61 18.68 17.29
N ARG A 332 -7.92 19.92 17.69
CA ARG A 332 -9.32 20.41 17.72
C ARG A 332 -9.99 20.42 16.33
N PHE A 333 -9.23 20.68 15.27
CA PHE A 333 -9.76 20.71 13.91
C PHE A 333 -9.93 19.30 13.34
N LEU A 334 -9.13 18.31 13.78
CA LEU A 334 -9.39 16.90 13.48
C LEU A 334 -10.71 16.42 14.08
N VAL A 335 -11.00 16.77 15.35
CA VAL A 335 -12.29 16.44 15.98
C VAL A 335 -13.46 17.10 15.25
N SER A 336 -13.30 18.38 14.88
CA SER A 336 -14.33 19.10 14.11
C SER A 336 -14.55 18.47 12.72
N ARG A 337 -13.47 18.09 12.03
CA ARG A 337 -13.51 17.41 10.72
C ARG A 337 -14.30 16.11 10.82
N GLY A 338 -14.02 15.27 11.81
CA GLY A 338 -14.78 14.03 12.05
C GLY A 338 -16.28 14.28 12.21
N ARG A 339 -16.67 15.27 13.03
CA ARG A 339 -18.07 15.67 13.20
C ARG A 339 -18.73 16.17 11.91
N SER A 340 -18.02 16.97 11.11
CA SER A 340 -18.53 17.43 9.81
C SER A 340 -18.77 16.28 8.83
N TYR A 341 -17.93 15.24 8.85
CA TYR A 341 -18.17 14.03 8.05
C TYR A 341 -19.39 13.25 8.52
N GLN A 342 -19.64 13.13 9.83
CA GLN A 342 -20.84 12.47 10.35
C GLN A 342 -22.12 13.25 9.99
N GLN A 343 -22.09 14.58 10.07
CA GLN A 343 -23.21 15.44 9.65
C GLN A 343 -23.46 15.33 8.14
N MET A 344 -22.40 15.34 7.33
CA MET A 344 -22.52 15.17 5.88
C MET A 344 -23.02 13.77 5.51
N LEU A 345 -22.60 12.72 6.23
CA LEU A 345 -23.14 11.37 6.05
C LEU A 345 -24.66 11.36 6.23
N ALA A 346 -25.15 11.94 7.34
CA ALA A 346 -26.58 12.06 7.58
C ALA A 346 -27.28 12.83 6.46
N ALA A 347 -26.73 13.97 6.00
CA ALA A 347 -27.31 14.76 4.92
C ALA A 347 -27.36 13.99 3.59
N LEU A 348 -26.27 13.33 3.19
CA LEU A 348 -26.19 12.58 1.94
C LEU A 348 -27.16 11.39 1.92
N ILE A 349 -27.37 10.71 3.06
CA ILE A 349 -28.35 9.62 3.14
C ILE A 349 -29.76 10.11 2.77
N HIS A 350 -30.12 11.34 3.14
CA HIS A 350 -31.45 11.90 2.87
C HIS A 350 -31.57 12.57 1.50
N GLU A 351 -30.47 13.06 0.95
CA GLU A 351 -30.52 13.98 -0.19
C GLU A 351 -29.97 13.39 -1.48
N VAL A 352 -29.21 12.29 -1.43
CA VAL A 352 -28.80 11.58 -2.66
C VAL A 352 -30.02 10.87 -3.22
N ASN A 353 -30.45 11.28 -4.42
CA ASN A 353 -31.57 10.63 -5.08
C ASN A 353 -31.14 9.28 -5.68
N ILE A 354 -31.98 8.27 -5.52
CA ILE A 354 -31.82 6.96 -6.14
C ILE A 354 -33.01 6.74 -7.06
N GLN A 355 -32.76 6.71 -8.36
CA GLN A 355 -33.77 6.45 -9.36
C GLN A 355 -33.35 5.24 -10.20
N PRO A 356 -34.06 4.09 -10.12
CA PRO A 356 -33.65 2.87 -10.81
C PRO A 356 -33.57 2.98 -12.34
N SER A 357 -34.22 3.96 -12.94
CA SER A 357 -34.15 4.23 -14.39
C SER A 357 -32.86 4.95 -14.82
N GLU A 358 -32.11 5.56 -13.89
CA GLU A 358 -30.84 6.25 -14.19
C GLU A 358 -29.66 5.26 -14.09
N TRP A 359 -29.48 4.46 -15.14
CA TRP A 359 -28.50 3.36 -15.18
C TRP A 359 -27.07 3.76 -14.79
N HIS A 360 -26.62 4.94 -15.24
CA HIS A 360 -25.28 5.46 -14.98
C HIS A 360 -25.08 5.80 -13.49
N ARG A 361 -26.14 6.20 -12.77
CA ARG A 361 -26.06 6.41 -11.32
C ARG A 361 -26.02 5.09 -10.58
N SER A 362 -26.83 4.11 -10.98
CA SER A 362 -26.79 2.76 -10.40
C SER A 362 -25.40 2.11 -10.49
N LEU A 363 -24.68 2.35 -11.59
CA LEU A 363 -23.29 1.91 -11.77
C LEU A 363 -22.32 2.57 -10.76
N LEU A 364 -22.47 3.88 -10.53
CA LEU A 364 -21.50 4.67 -9.74
C LEU A 364 -21.78 4.66 -8.24
N LEU A 365 -23.05 4.57 -7.84
CA LEU A 365 -23.50 4.71 -6.46
C LEU A 365 -22.73 3.82 -5.47
N PRO A 366 -22.47 2.52 -5.73
CA PRO A 366 -21.73 1.68 -4.79
C PRO A 366 -20.31 2.20 -4.53
N GLN A 367 -19.57 2.55 -5.58
CA GLN A 367 -18.20 3.05 -5.45
C GLN A 367 -18.17 4.47 -4.87
N ALA A 368 -19.16 5.31 -5.16
CA ALA A 368 -19.31 6.63 -4.57
C ALA A 368 -19.52 6.55 -3.04
N TRP A 369 -20.40 5.65 -2.59
CA TRP A 369 -20.60 5.37 -1.17
C TRP A 369 -19.36 4.77 -0.53
N ARG A 370 -18.65 3.84 -1.19
CA ARG A 370 -17.38 3.29 -0.70
C ARG A 370 -16.32 4.37 -0.50
N GLY A 371 -16.15 5.25 -1.48
CA GLY A 371 -15.20 6.36 -1.44
C GLY A 371 -15.52 7.36 -0.32
N PHE A 372 -16.78 7.77 -0.21
CA PHE A 372 -17.21 8.66 0.87
C PHE A 372 -17.03 8.02 2.26
N MET A 373 -17.51 6.78 2.44
CA MET A 373 -17.41 6.09 3.73
C MET A 373 -15.96 5.81 4.13
N SER A 374 -15.07 5.58 3.16
CA SER A 374 -13.63 5.48 3.42
C SER A 374 -13.09 6.80 4.00
N ARG A 375 -13.36 7.94 3.36
CA ARG A 375 -12.94 9.25 3.87
C ARG A 375 -13.55 9.59 5.22
N ALA A 376 -14.85 9.30 5.39
CA ALA A 376 -15.58 9.52 6.64
C ALA A 376 -14.99 8.67 7.78
N TYR A 377 -14.75 7.38 7.56
CA TYR A 377 -14.16 6.48 8.55
C TYR A 377 -12.81 7.00 9.05
N HIS A 378 -11.90 7.34 8.11
CA HIS A 378 -10.58 7.84 8.47
C HIS A 378 -10.63 9.20 9.17
N ALA A 379 -11.50 10.11 8.74
CA ALA A 379 -11.66 11.42 9.37
C ALA A 379 -12.21 11.31 10.80
N VAL A 380 -13.19 10.43 11.04
CA VAL A 380 -13.75 10.18 12.38
C VAL A 380 -12.73 9.47 13.26
N LEU A 381 -11.96 8.51 12.72
CA LEU A 381 -10.89 7.84 13.45
C LEU A 381 -9.76 8.80 13.87
N GLN A 382 -9.31 9.67 12.96
CA GLN A 382 -8.34 10.72 13.26
C GLN A 382 -8.89 11.68 14.33
N GLY A 383 -10.15 12.08 14.21
CA GLY A 383 -10.84 12.90 15.21
C GLY A 383 -10.89 12.23 16.58
N ARG A 384 -11.22 10.93 16.64
CA ARG A 384 -11.29 10.17 17.89
C ARG A 384 -9.91 10.04 18.56
N LYS A 385 -8.87 9.72 17.79
CA LYS A 385 -7.49 9.65 18.31
C LYS A 385 -7.04 11.02 18.88
N ALA A 386 -7.31 12.11 18.14
CA ALA A 386 -7.01 13.46 18.60
C ALA A 386 -7.79 13.86 19.86
N GLU A 387 -9.05 13.42 19.99
CA GLU A 387 -9.85 13.63 21.20
C GLU A 387 -9.24 12.92 22.42
N LEU A 388 -8.85 11.65 22.27
CA LEU A 388 -8.22 10.86 23.33
C LEU A 388 -6.86 11.45 23.73
N GLU A 389 -6.03 11.89 22.79
CA GLU A 389 -4.77 12.59 23.09
C GLU A 389 -5.00 13.89 23.88
N MET A 390 -6.04 14.65 23.56
CA MET A 390 -6.38 15.85 24.33
C MET A 390 -6.87 15.50 25.76
N GLN A 391 -7.63 14.43 25.93
CA GLN A 391 -8.05 13.93 27.25
C GLN A 391 -6.86 13.46 28.10
N GLN A 392 -5.89 12.80 27.47
CA GLN A 392 -4.63 12.40 28.11
C GLN A 392 -3.86 13.61 28.64
N ARG A 393 -3.73 14.67 27.84
CA ARG A 393 -3.08 15.93 28.24
C ARG A 393 -3.82 16.65 29.37
N GLN A 394 -5.13 16.44 29.50
CA GLN A 394 -5.96 17.05 30.53
C GLN A 394 -6.02 16.24 31.83
N GLY A 395 -5.43 15.03 31.87
CA GLY A 395 -5.41 14.16 33.05
C GLY A 395 -6.80 13.68 33.50
N LYS A 396 -7.76 13.57 32.58
CA LYS A 396 -9.17 13.27 32.91
C LYS A 396 -9.47 11.78 33.12
N GLU A 397 -8.62 10.88 32.63
CA GLU A 397 -8.84 9.43 32.65
C GLU A 397 -7.58 8.69 33.09
N THR A 398 -7.74 7.46 33.58
CA THR A 398 -6.61 6.60 33.96
C THR A 398 -5.81 6.21 32.70
N PRO A 399 -4.47 6.04 32.79
CA PRO A 399 -3.65 5.69 31.63
C PRO A 399 -4.06 4.39 30.95
N GLU A 400 -4.51 3.40 31.72
CA GLU A 400 -4.96 2.09 31.25
C GLU A 400 -6.28 2.18 30.47
N GLU A 401 -7.27 2.91 30.98
CA GLU A 401 -8.54 3.14 30.26
C GLU A 401 -8.32 3.90 28.95
N LEU A 402 -7.40 4.86 28.95
CA LEU A 402 -7.09 5.65 27.77
C LEU A 402 -6.37 4.81 26.70
N GLN A 403 -5.44 3.93 27.10
CA GLN A 403 -4.81 2.96 26.21
C GLN A 403 -5.83 1.99 25.61
N TYR A 404 -6.76 1.46 26.42
CA TYR A 404 -7.84 0.62 25.93
C TYR A 404 -8.74 1.36 24.92
N LYS A 405 -9.14 2.60 25.22
CA LYS A 405 -9.93 3.43 24.29
C LYS A 405 -9.18 3.75 22.99
N GLN A 406 -7.86 3.93 23.05
CA GLN A 406 -7.03 4.12 21.86
C GLN A 406 -6.97 2.84 21.01
N HIS A 407 -6.80 1.68 21.66
CA HIS A 407 -6.80 0.38 20.99
C HIS A 407 -8.14 0.10 20.30
N CYS A 408 -9.26 0.33 21.00
CA CYS A 408 -10.62 0.10 20.48
C CYS A 408 -11.18 1.27 19.65
N ALA A 409 -10.41 2.33 19.36
CA ALA A 409 -10.90 3.53 18.70
C ALA A 409 -11.53 3.25 17.32
N TRP A 410 -10.98 2.29 16.58
CA TRP A 410 -11.45 1.92 15.24
C TRP A 410 -12.79 1.16 15.26
N LEU A 411 -13.04 0.37 16.31
CA LEU A 411 -14.35 -0.28 16.57
C LEU A 411 -15.39 0.74 17.04
N TRP A 412 -14.98 1.71 17.87
CA TRP A 412 -15.85 2.82 18.25
C TRP A 412 -16.31 3.61 17.01
N VAL A 413 -15.42 3.89 16.07
CA VAL A 413 -15.77 4.58 14.81
C VAL A 413 -16.79 3.78 13.99
N ARG A 414 -16.61 2.45 13.88
CA ARG A 414 -17.58 1.55 13.23
C ARG A 414 -18.97 1.72 13.85
N ASP A 415 -19.06 1.66 15.17
CA ASP A 415 -20.34 1.73 15.87
C ASP A 415 -20.99 3.11 15.73
N GLN A 416 -20.20 4.18 15.83
CA GLN A 416 -20.68 5.56 15.63
C GLN A 416 -21.24 5.80 14.22
N LEU A 417 -20.56 5.34 13.18
CA LEU A 417 -21.04 5.49 11.81
C LEU A 417 -22.27 4.58 11.56
N THR A 418 -22.31 3.40 12.18
CA THR A 418 -23.49 2.52 12.15
C THR A 418 -24.70 3.21 12.79
N ASP A 419 -24.51 3.94 13.89
CA ASP A 419 -25.58 4.69 14.56
C ASP A 419 -26.11 5.85 13.71
N VAL A 420 -25.24 6.55 12.95
CA VAL A 420 -25.68 7.56 11.98
C VAL A 420 -26.59 6.93 10.92
N VAL A 421 -26.18 5.78 10.35
CA VAL A 421 -26.97 5.05 9.34
C VAL A 421 -28.31 4.57 9.91
N LYS A 422 -28.28 3.97 11.10
CA LYS A 422 -29.46 3.53 11.85
C LYS A 422 -30.50 4.64 12.03
N SER A 423 -30.04 5.85 12.35
CA SER A 423 -30.92 6.97 12.66
C SER A 423 -31.81 7.36 11.48
N ALA A 424 -31.33 7.13 10.25
CA ALA A 424 -32.04 7.44 9.01
C ALA A 424 -32.80 6.24 8.41
N ALA A 425 -32.39 5.00 8.69
CA ALA A 425 -32.83 3.79 7.98
C ALA A 425 -34.35 3.50 7.98
N LYS A 426 -35.17 4.16 8.80
CA LYS A 426 -36.61 3.88 8.92
C LYS A 426 -37.53 4.80 8.12
N GLU A 427 -36.98 5.69 7.30
CA GLU A 427 -37.76 6.71 6.61
C GLU A 427 -38.25 6.26 5.22
N SER A 428 -37.84 6.96 4.14
CA SER A 428 -38.30 6.70 2.78
C SER A 428 -37.53 5.54 2.10
N PRO A 429 -38.08 4.93 1.04
CA PRO A 429 -37.37 3.93 0.23
C PRO A 429 -35.99 4.38 -0.28
N VAL A 430 -35.85 5.65 -0.65
CA VAL A 430 -34.59 6.24 -1.13
C VAL A 430 -33.57 6.35 0.02
N VAL A 431 -34.02 6.84 1.17
CA VAL A 431 -33.21 6.92 2.40
C VAL A 431 -32.74 5.52 2.81
N GLN A 432 -33.63 4.53 2.78
CA GLN A 432 -33.30 3.13 3.03
C GLN A 432 -32.23 2.62 2.06
N GLY A 433 -32.39 2.87 0.76
CA GLY A 433 -31.41 2.50 -0.26
C GLY A 433 -30.01 3.09 0.01
N ASN A 434 -29.94 4.37 0.36
CA ASN A 434 -28.68 5.02 0.72
C ASN A 434 -28.07 4.44 2.00
N SER A 435 -28.89 4.18 3.02
CA SER A 435 -28.46 3.57 4.28
C SER A 435 -27.89 2.16 4.07
N ILE A 436 -28.46 1.37 3.15
CA ILE A 436 -27.94 0.04 2.79
C ILE A 436 -26.55 0.17 2.15
N LEU A 437 -26.39 1.07 1.17
CA LEU A 437 -25.10 1.27 0.50
C LEU A 437 -24.03 1.83 1.45
N ALA A 438 -24.39 2.74 2.34
CA ALA A 438 -23.50 3.29 3.38
C ALA A 438 -23.05 2.21 4.37
N LEU A 439 -23.96 1.34 4.84
CA LEU A 439 -23.63 0.23 5.75
C LEU A 439 -22.71 -0.80 5.06
N SER A 440 -23.02 -1.17 3.82
CA SER A 440 -22.23 -2.11 3.03
C SER A 440 -20.82 -1.56 2.77
N SER A 441 -20.73 -0.26 2.48
CA SER A 441 -19.46 0.45 2.32
C SER A 441 -18.65 0.51 3.60
N LEU A 442 -19.30 0.73 4.76
CA LEU A 442 -18.63 0.70 6.06
C LEU A 442 -18.01 -0.66 6.34
N ALA A 443 -18.71 -1.75 6.01
CA ALA A 443 -18.18 -3.11 6.16
C ALA A 443 -16.92 -3.33 5.29
N ALA A 444 -16.97 -2.93 4.02
CA ALA A 444 -15.82 -3.02 3.12
C ALA A 444 -14.61 -2.21 3.62
N VAL A 445 -14.85 -1.00 4.14
CA VAL A 445 -13.79 -0.11 4.68
C VAL A 445 -13.20 -0.70 5.95
N LEU A 446 -14.03 -1.25 6.84
CA LEU A 446 -13.61 -1.86 8.09
C LEU A 446 -12.71 -3.06 7.85
N THR A 447 -13.12 -4.00 6.99
CA THR A 447 -12.31 -5.18 6.64
C THR A 447 -10.96 -4.78 6.05
N LYS A 448 -10.94 -3.78 5.15
CA LYS A 448 -9.70 -3.26 4.61
C LYS A 448 -8.82 -2.64 5.71
N TYR A 449 -9.38 -1.88 6.64
CA TYR A 449 -8.62 -1.30 7.74
C TYR A 449 -8.03 -2.40 8.66
N GLU A 450 -8.83 -3.38 9.05
CA GLU A 450 -8.43 -4.49 9.91
C GLU A 450 -7.32 -5.34 9.29
N SER A 451 -7.37 -5.63 7.98
CA SER A 451 -6.31 -6.36 7.26
C SER A 451 -4.94 -5.65 7.27
N ASN A 452 -4.91 -4.35 7.58
CA ASN A 452 -3.68 -3.56 7.69
C ASN A 452 -3.20 -3.40 9.14
N LEU A 453 -3.92 -3.96 10.12
CA LEU A 453 -3.46 -3.99 11.50
C LEU A 453 -2.38 -5.08 11.67
N PRO A 454 -1.40 -4.90 12.57
CA PRO A 454 -0.45 -5.95 12.90
C PRO A 454 -1.20 -7.20 13.37
N ALA A 455 -0.78 -8.40 12.94
CA ALA A 455 -1.33 -9.63 13.48
C ALA A 455 -1.15 -9.62 15.01
N ASP A 456 -2.25 -9.79 15.75
CA ASP A 456 -2.20 -9.84 17.21
C ASP A 456 -1.22 -10.94 17.63
N SER A 457 -0.05 -10.54 18.11
CA SER A 457 0.73 -11.41 19.00
C SER A 457 -0.18 -11.76 20.18
N ASP A 458 -0.14 -13.00 20.65
CA ASP A 458 -1.00 -13.69 21.64
C ASP A 458 -1.16 -13.01 23.04
N GLY A 459 -1.04 -11.69 23.13
CA GLY A 459 -1.19 -10.85 24.31
C GLY A 459 -1.73 -9.43 24.03
N GLY A 460 -2.41 -9.20 22.90
CA GLY A 460 -3.12 -7.94 22.64
C GLY A 460 -4.29 -7.71 23.61
N LEU A 461 -4.60 -6.44 23.94
CA LEU A 461 -5.77 -6.06 24.73
C LEU A 461 -7.04 -6.35 23.91
N GLY A 462 -7.58 -7.56 23.99
CA GLY A 462 -8.81 -7.93 23.30
C GLY A 462 -9.95 -6.95 23.60
N ALA A 463 -10.81 -6.72 22.60
CA ALA A 463 -12.01 -5.90 22.79
C ALA A 463 -12.90 -6.51 23.88
N GLY A 464 -13.34 -5.66 24.81
CA GLY A 464 -14.21 -6.04 25.92
C GLY A 464 -15.58 -6.54 25.47
N PRO A 465 -16.33 -7.22 26.37
CA PRO A 465 -17.61 -7.86 26.05
C PRO A 465 -18.71 -6.89 25.59
N GLU A 466 -18.54 -5.59 25.85
CA GLU A 466 -19.43 -4.52 25.40
C GLU A 466 -19.33 -4.21 23.89
N ILE A 467 -18.24 -4.60 23.24
CA ILE A 467 -18.00 -4.34 21.81
C ILE A 467 -18.36 -5.59 21.02
N LEU A 468 -19.28 -5.45 20.07
CA LEU A 468 -19.65 -6.57 19.19
C LEU A 468 -18.43 -7.00 18.34
N PRO A 469 -18.05 -8.29 18.32
CA PRO A 469 -16.92 -8.76 17.51
C PRO A 469 -17.11 -8.46 16.03
N THR A 470 -16.03 -8.07 15.33
CA THR A 470 -16.12 -7.65 13.92
C THR A 470 -16.69 -8.74 13.02
N ALA A 471 -16.24 -9.99 13.15
CA ALA A 471 -16.79 -11.11 12.37
C ALA A 471 -18.31 -11.27 12.53
N HIS A 472 -18.83 -11.10 13.75
CA HIS A 472 -20.26 -11.16 14.02
C HIS A 472 -21.00 -9.98 13.39
N TRP A 473 -20.49 -8.75 13.55
CA TRP A 473 -21.08 -7.56 12.94
C TRP A 473 -21.10 -7.66 11.40
N LEU A 474 -20.04 -8.16 10.78
CA LEU A 474 -19.95 -8.37 9.33
C LEU A 474 -20.95 -9.42 8.84
N SER A 475 -21.09 -10.54 9.58
CA SER A 475 -22.13 -11.54 9.30
C SER A 475 -23.53 -10.95 9.40
N MET A 476 -23.80 -10.06 10.37
CA MET A 476 -25.09 -9.35 10.44
C MET A 476 -25.34 -8.47 9.21
N VAL A 477 -24.31 -7.80 8.67
CA VAL A 477 -24.44 -7.00 7.43
C VAL A 477 -24.81 -7.91 6.26
N ILE A 478 -24.10 -9.01 6.06
CA ILE A 478 -24.34 -9.97 4.97
C ILE A 478 -25.76 -10.54 5.07
N ASP A 479 -26.15 -11.08 6.23
CA ASP A 479 -27.47 -11.69 6.45
C ASP A 479 -28.60 -10.66 6.27
N THR A 480 -28.37 -9.40 6.65
CA THR A 480 -29.33 -8.30 6.42
C THR A 480 -29.52 -8.05 4.94
N LEU A 481 -28.44 -7.89 4.16
CA LEU A 481 -28.53 -7.65 2.73
C LEU A 481 -29.22 -8.80 2.00
N LEU A 482 -28.83 -10.04 2.27
CA LEU A 482 -29.43 -11.22 1.65
C LEU A 482 -30.92 -11.36 1.99
N SER A 483 -31.31 -11.01 3.21
CA SER A 483 -32.72 -10.99 3.63
C SER A 483 -33.54 -9.91 2.91
N ILE A 484 -32.92 -8.82 2.48
CA ILE A 484 -33.57 -7.77 1.67
C ILE A 484 -33.68 -8.22 0.22
N VAL A 485 -32.60 -8.77 -0.36
CA VAL A 485 -32.57 -9.18 -1.78
C VAL A 485 -33.58 -10.30 -2.06
N SER A 486 -33.63 -11.33 -1.20
CA SER A 486 -34.45 -12.51 -1.41
C SER A 486 -35.38 -12.81 -0.24
N SER A 487 -36.65 -13.10 -0.56
CA SER A 487 -37.64 -13.63 0.39
C SER A 487 -37.31 -15.06 0.85
N SER A 488 -36.67 -15.86 -0.01
CA SER A 488 -36.37 -17.27 0.26
C SER A 488 -35.16 -17.46 1.17
N PHE A 489 -34.28 -16.45 1.27
CA PHE A 489 -33.12 -16.50 2.14
C PHE A 489 -33.56 -16.58 3.61
N ARG A 490 -32.93 -17.44 4.40
CA ARG A 490 -33.13 -17.50 5.86
C ARG A 490 -31.82 -17.13 6.54
N PRO A 491 -31.77 -16.01 7.30
CA PRO A 491 -30.55 -15.60 7.96
C PRO A 491 -30.11 -16.65 8.98
N LYS A 492 -28.79 -16.92 9.03
CA LYS A 492 -28.21 -17.89 9.97
C LYS A 492 -28.02 -17.23 11.34
N GLY A 493 -27.76 -15.93 11.36
CA GLY A 493 -27.53 -15.14 12.57
C GLY A 493 -28.54 -14.01 12.76
N ARG A 494 -28.11 -13.00 13.53
CA ARG A 494 -28.91 -11.77 13.73
C ARG A 494 -28.86 -10.91 12.48
N VAL A 495 -29.96 -10.22 12.20
CA VAL A 495 -30.04 -9.16 11.17
C VAL A 495 -30.25 -7.82 11.84
N PHE A 496 -29.95 -6.73 11.14
CA PHE A 496 -30.29 -5.40 11.61
C PHE A 496 -31.81 -5.18 11.52
N PRO A 497 -32.53 -5.03 12.65
CA PRO A 497 -34.00 -5.01 12.66
C PRO A 497 -34.59 -3.76 12.01
N TRP A 498 -33.78 -2.73 11.78
CA TRP A 498 -34.21 -1.51 11.10
C TRP A 498 -34.31 -1.65 9.57
N PHE A 499 -33.94 -2.80 9.00
CA PHE A 499 -34.19 -3.16 7.59
C PHE A 499 -35.11 -4.39 7.46
N LEU A 500 -35.90 -4.72 8.49
CA LEU A 500 -36.76 -5.90 8.44
C LEU A 500 -37.95 -5.66 7.51
N HIS A 501 -37.98 -6.36 6.37
CA HIS A 501 -39.00 -6.24 5.33
C HIS A 501 -39.74 -7.56 5.08
N ARG A 502 -40.43 -8.08 6.11
CA ARG A 502 -41.26 -9.28 5.96
C ARG A 502 -42.69 -9.04 6.42
N SER A 503 -43.64 -9.47 5.61
CA SER A 503 -45.04 -9.56 6.01
C SER A 503 -45.25 -10.72 6.99
N TYR A 504 -46.43 -10.75 7.62
CA TYR A 504 -46.85 -11.89 8.44
C TYR A 504 -46.96 -13.20 7.62
N SER A 505 -47.21 -13.10 6.30
CA SER A 505 -47.24 -14.23 5.37
C SER A 505 -45.84 -14.67 4.89
N GLY A 506 -44.78 -13.93 5.25
CA GLY A 506 -43.41 -14.22 4.83
C GLY A 506 -43.01 -13.62 3.47
N GLU A 507 -43.86 -12.80 2.86
CA GLU A 507 -43.56 -12.07 1.63
C GLU A 507 -42.57 -10.93 1.90
N ASN A 508 -41.73 -10.63 0.91
CA ASN A 508 -40.78 -9.53 1.00
C ASN A 508 -41.50 -8.20 0.74
N THR A 509 -41.55 -7.35 1.76
CA THR A 509 -42.19 -6.03 1.70
C THR A 509 -41.20 -4.91 1.37
N ALA A 510 -39.95 -5.26 1.03
CA ALA A 510 -38.92 -4.29 0.70
C ALA A 510 -39.25 -3.62 -0.63
N SER A 511 -39.05 -2.31 -0.69
CA SER A 511 -39.20 -1.55 -1.93
C SER A 511 -38.23 -2.02 -3.01
N VAL A 512 -38.59 -1.83 -4.28
CA VAL A 512 -37.71 -2.07 -5.44
C VAL A 512 -36.35 -1.36 -5.27
N ILE A 513 -36.34 -0.14 -4.72
CA ILE A 513 -35.11 0.62 -4.46
C ILE A 513 -34.25 -0.07 -3.39
N ALA A 514 -34.85 -0.45 -2.26
CA ALA A 514 -34.11 -1.12 -1.18
C ALA A 514 -33.52 -2.46 -1.65
N ARG A 515 -34.28 -3.25 -2.41
CA ARG A 515 -33.82 -4.52 -3.00
C ARG A 515 -32.71 -4.31 -4.02
N SER A 516 -32.83 -3.30 -4.88
CA SER A 516 -31.79 -2.92 -5.85
C SER A 516 -30.49 -2.49 -5.17
N CYS A 517 -30.58 -1.63 -4.14
CA CYS A 517 -29.43 -1.18 -3.37
C CYS A 517 -28.80 -2.29 -2.52
N ALA A 518 -29.59 -3.22 -2.00
CA ALA A 518 -29.07 -4.39 -1.29
C ALA A 518 -28.30 -5.32 -2.25
N ALA A 519 -28.82 -5.56 -3.45
CA ALA A 519 -28.11 -6.31 -4.48
C ALA A 519 -26.78 -5.63 -4.83
N LEU A 520 -26.80 -4.33 -5.17
CA LEU A 520 -25.58 -3.56 -5.41
C LEU A 520 -24.63 -3.55 -4.21
N GLY A 521 -25.16 -3.52 -2.98
CA GLY A 521 -24.38 -3.57 -1.75
C GLY A 521 -23.59 -4.86 -1.58
N LEU A 522 -24.09 -6.00 -2.08
CA LEU A 522 -23.36 -7.27 -2.06
C LEU A 522 -22.02 -7.19 -2.83
N THR A 523 -21.95 -6.36 -3.87
CA THR A 523 -20.71 -6.14 -4.64
C THR A 523 -19.61 -5.49 -3.79
N LEU A 524 -20.00 -4.66 -2.82
CA LEU A 524 -19.06 -4.01 -1.89
C LEU A 524 -18.53 -4.99 -0.84
N LEU A 525 -19.25 -6.09 -0.59
CA LEU A 525 -18.90 -7.09 0.42
C LEU A 525 -17.93 -8.16 -0.09
N VAL A 526 -17.47 -8.12 -1.35
CA VAL A 526 -16.49 -9.10 -1.85
C VAL A 526 -15.24 -9.20 -0.96
N PRO A 527 -14.56 -8.10 -0.56
CA PRO A 527 -13.42 -8.19 0.35
C PRO A 527 -13.79 -8.83 1.71
N VAL A 528 -15.01 -8.58 2.19
CA VAL A 528 -15.55 -9.14 3.43
C VAL A 528 -15.75 -10.64 3.30
N LEU A 529 -16.36 -11.09 2.20
CA LEU A 529 -16.63 -12.49 1.92
C LEU A 529 -15.32 -13.27 1.77
N VAL A 530 -14.34 -12.73 1.06
CA VAL A 530 -13.03 -13.37 0.88
C VAL A 530 -12.30 -13.55 2.22
N THR A 531 -12.38 -12.56 3.11
CA THR A 531 -11.65 -12.57 4.37
C THR A 531 -12.35 -13.38 5.47
N TYR A 532 -13.68 -13.28 5.61
CA TYR A 532 -14.42 -13.83 6.77
C TYR A 532 -15.39 -14.96 6.43
N GLN A 533 -15.93 -15.03 5.21
CA GLN A 533 -17.06 -15.92 4.90
C GLN A 533 -17.01 -16.46 3.46
N ARG A 534 -15.87 -17.04 3.06
CA ARG A 534 -15.63 -17.50 1.68
C ARG A 534 -16.66 -18.54 1.24
N GLU A 535 -17.11 -19.40 2.16
CA GLU A 535 -18.16 -20.41 1.93
C GLU A 535 -19.53 -19.82 1.56
N GLY A 536 -19.78 -18.54 1.88
CA GLY A 536 -21.02 -17.86 1.51
C GLY A 536 -21.10 -17.47 0.04
N LEU A 537 -19.95 -17.34 -0.64
CA LEU A 537 -19.86 -16.81 -2.00
C LEU A 537 -20.66 -17.62 -3.04
N PRO A 538 -20.59 -18.97 -3.08
CA PRO A 538 -21.35 -19.76 -4.05
C PRO A 538 -22.86 -19.59 -3.90
N SER A 539 -23.34 -19.41 -2.66
CA SER A 539 -24.76 -19.21 -2.37
C SER A 539 -25.25 -17.85 -2.89
N ILE A 540 -24.42 -16.80 -2.75
CA ILE A 540 -24.73 -15.47 -3.26
C ILE A 540 -24.76 -15.46 -4.80
N LEU A 541 -23.77 -16.12 -5.43
CA LEU A 541 -23.74 -16.27 -6.88
C LEU A 541 -24.93 -17.07 -7.41
N ALA A 542 -25.31 -18.18 -6.75
CA ALA A 542 -26.51 -18.94 -7.10
C ALA A 542 -27.78 -18.08 -7.02
N LEU A 543 -27.96 -17.34 -5.93
CA LEU A 543 -29.09 -16.45 -5.73
C LEU A 543 -29.22 -15.39 -6.83
N LEU A 544 -28.11 -14.75 -7.22
CA LEU A 544 -28.12 -13.75 -8.29
C LEU A 544 -28.38 -14.37 -9.67
N ARG A 545 -27.81 -15.56 -9.94
CA ARG A 545 -28.02 -16.30 -11.19
C ARG A 545 -29.49 -16.66 -11.40
N GLU A 546 -30.15 -17.20 -10.38
CA GLU A 546 -31.57 -17.57 -10.46
C GLU A 546 -32.51 -16.36 -10.64
N ALA A 547 -32.04 -15.16 -10.28
CA ALA A 547 -32.79 -13.91 -10.37
C ALA A 547 -32.52 -13.09 -11.66
N LEU A 548 -31.69 -13.60 -12.58
CA LEU A 548 -31.45 -12.95 -13.87
C LEU A 548 -32.70 -12.95 -14.77
N PRO A 549 -32.81 -12.05 -15.75
CA PRO A 549 -33.91 -12.05 -16.72
C PRO A 549 -34.08 -13.43 -17.39
N GLY A 550 -35.31 -13.93 -17.45
CA GLY A 550 -35.64 -15.23 -18.05
C GLY A 550 -35.37 -16.46 -17.17
N GLN A 551 -34.84 -16.27 -15.95
CA GLN A 551 -34.58 -17.34 -14.98
C GLN A 551 -35.78 -17.57 -14.05
N PRO A 552 -35.89 -18.73 -13.37
CA PRO A 552 -37.09 -19.10 -12.62
C PRO A 552 -37.46 -18.15 -11.46
N ASN A 553 -36.48 -17.47 -10.88
CA ASN A 553 -36.70 -16.52 -9.77
C ASN A 553 -36.54 -15.06 -10.24
N ALA A 554 -36.62 -14.80 -11.55
CA ALA A 554 -36.63 -13.45 -12.10
C ALA A 554 -37.83 -12.65 -11.57
N ASP A 555 -37.57 -11.46 -11.06
CA ASP A 555 -38.61 -10.55 -10.57
C ASP A 555 -39.37 -9.91 -11.74
N GLU A 556 -40.65 -9.60 -11.59
CA GLU A 556 -41.43 -8.90 -12.64
C GLU A 556 -40.95 -7.45 -12.87
N SER A 557 -40.28 -6.86 -11.87
CA SER A 557 -39.78 -5.49 -11.97
C SER A 557 -38.58 -5.38 -12.90
N GLN A 558 -38.73 -4.60 -14.00
CA GLN A 558 -37.63 -4.21 -14.89
C GLN A 558 -36.42 -3.64 -14.13
N ALA A 559 -36.68 -2.84 -13.10
CA ALA A 559 -35.62 -2.25 -12.28
C ALA A 559 -34.81 -3.32 -11.55
N LEU A 560 -35.45 -4.34 -10.96
CA LEU A 560 -34.75 -5.41 -10.26
C LEU A 560 -33.98 -6.30 -11.24
N GLN A 561 -34.59 -6.64 -12.38
CA GLN A 561 -33.92 -7.39 -13.44
C GLN A 561 -32.64 -6.68 -13.93
N PHE A 562 -32.70 -5.35 -14.15
CA PHE A 562 -31.53 -4.55 -14.49
C PHE A 562 -30.45 -4.61 -13.38
N HIS A 563 -30.84 -4.39 -12.12
CA HIS A 563 -29.88 -4.36 -11.02
C HIS A 563 -29.28 -5.75 -10.72
N THR A 564 -30.01 -6.84 -10.91
CA THR A 564 -29.46 -8.20 -10.75
C THR A 564 -28.36 -8.48 -11.77
N GLY A 565 -28.60 -8.19 -13.05
CA GLY A 565 -27.58 -8.36 -14.10
C GLY A 565 -26.33 -7.51 -13.86
N LEU A 566 -26.54 -6.24 -13.49
CA LEU A 566 -25.45 -5.33 -13.13
C LEU A 566 -24.67 -5.83 -11.90
N THR A 567 -25.38 -6.24 -10.84
CA THR A 567 -24.79 -6.74 -9.60
C THR A 567 -23.94 -7.98 -9.85
N LEU A 568 -24.43 -8.94 -10.63
CA LEU A 568 -23.67 -10.15 -10.94
C LEU A 568 -22.36 -9.80 -11.67
N GLY A 569 -22.40 -8.94 -12.67
CA GLY A 569 -21.20 -8.49 -13.38
C GLY A 569 -20.21 -7.73 -12.50
N MET A 570 -20.69 -6.82 -11.64
CA MET A 570 -19.87 -6.11 -10.67
C MET A 570 -19.24 -7.05 -9.63
N LEU A 571 -19.98 -8.05 -9.17
CA LEU A 571 -19.49 -9.06 -8.22
C LEU A 571 -18.37 -9.89 -8.87
N LEU A 572 -18.56 -10.33 -10.12
CA LEU A 572 -17.54 -11.04 -10.90
C LEU A 572 -16.29 -10.17 -11.10
N ALA A 573 -16.45 -8.90 -11.45
CA ALA A 573 -15.34 -7.98 -11.60
C ALA A 573 -14.54 -7.82 -10.29
N ALA A 574 -15.24 -7.60 -9.16
CA ALA A 574 -14.61 -7.48 -7.85
C ALA A 574 -13.90 -8.78 -7.40
N LEU A 575 -14.44 -9.96 -7.74
CA LEU A 575 -13.79 -11.25 -7.42
C LEU A 575 -12.46 -11.43 -8.15
N GLN A 576 -12.37 -10.97 -9.40
CA GLN A 576 -11.11 -11.02 -10.16
C GLN A 576 -10.07 -10.04 -9.60
N GLU A 577 -10.49 -8.87 -9.13
CA GLU A 577 -9.60 -7.88 -8.50
C GLU A 577 -8.95 -8.40 -7.21
N GLU A 578 -9.68 -9.17 -6.40
CA GLU A 578 -9.16 -9.74 -5.14
C GLU A 578 -8.17 -10.93 -5.34
N ARG A 579 -7.94 -11.40 -6.57
CA ARG A 579 -6.95 -12.44 -6.95
C ARG A 579 -6.96 -13.68 -6.04
N ILE A 580 -8.15 -14.18 -5.73
CA ILE A 580 -8.33 -15.33 -4.83
C ILE A 580 -7.68 -16.59 -5.44
N SER A 581 -6.79 -17.25 -4.69
CA SER A 581 -6.22 -18.55 -5.09
C SER A 581 -7.23 -19.68 -4.87
N ASP A 582 -7.30 -20.63 -5.81
CA ASP A 582 -8.16 -21.80 -5.73
C ASP A 582 -7.74 -22.73 -4.57
N VAL A 583 -8.73 -23.28 -3.86
CA VAL A 583 -8.53 -24.32 -2.84
C VAL A 583 -8.96 -25.65 -3.45
N PRO A 584 -8.25 -26.78 -3.22
CA PRO A 584 -8.63 -28.07 -3.79
C PRO A 584 -10.06 -28.46 -3.38
N GLY A 585 -10.91 -28.71 -4.38
CA GLY A 585 -12.32 -29.12 -4.23
C GLY A 585 -13.37 -28.03 -4.48
N GLN A 586 -12.98 -26.75 -4.58
CA GLN A 586 -13.87 -25.62 -4.89
C GLN A 586 -13.11 -24.55 -5.67
N SER A 587 -13.18 -24.58 -7.01
CA SER A 587 -12.49 -23.57 -7.81
C SER A 587 -13.34 -22.30 -7.96
N VAL A 588 -12.79 -21.17 -7.55
CA VAL A 588 -13.36 -19.83 -7.77
C VAL A 588 -13.46 -19.57 -9.28
N SER A 589 -12.53 -20.15 -10.04
CA SER A 589 -12.52 -20.18 -11.51
C SER A 589 -13.80 -20.78 -12.11
N GLU A 590 -14.30 -21.91 -11.61
CA GLU A 590 -15.55 -22.54 -12.09
C GLU A 590 -16.79 -21.71 -11.76
N TRP A 591 -16.87 -21.16 -10.54
CA TRP A 591 -18.00 -20.30 -10.16
C TRP A 591 -18.03 -19.02 -10.99
N PHE A 592 -16.86 -18.43 -11.23
CA PHE A 592 -16.71 -17.28 -12.11
C PHE A 592 -17.18 -17.61 -13.52
N SER A 593 -16.65 -18.69 -14.11
CA SER A 593 -16.94 -19.07 -15.50
C SER A 593 -18.41 -19.42 -15.70
N SER A 594 -18.99 -20.23 -14.81
CA SER A 594 -20.42 -20.62 -14.88
C SER A 594 -21.37 -19.44 -14.67
N SER A 595 -21.00 -18.46 -13.84
CA SER A 595 -21.79 -17.25 -13.65
C SER A 595 -21.68 -16.31 -14.85
N LEU A 596 -20.50 -16.21 -15.46
CA LEU A 596 -20.29 -15.44 -16.68
C LEU A 596 -21.00 -16.08 -17.88
N ASP A 597 -21.05 -17.42 -17.99
CA ASP A 597 -21.77 -18.12 -19.05
C ASP A 597 -23.27 -17.75 -19.04
N LEU A 598 -23.88 -17.75 -17.86
CA LEU A 598 -25.29 -17.39 -17.71
C LEU A 598 -25.52 -15.89 -17.92
N LEU A 599 -24.58 -15.03 -17.51
CA LEU A 599 -24.68 -13.60 -17.75
C LEU A 599 -24.57 -13.25 -19.24
N GLU A 600 -23.64 -13.91 -19.96
CA GLU A 600 -23.47 -13.79 -21.41
C GLU A 600 -24.69 -14.33 -22.17
N SER A 601 -25.27 -15.46 -21.73
CA SER A 601 -26.47 -16.00 -22.38
C SER A 601 -27.65 -15.03 -22.26
N CYS A 602 -27.88 -14.44 -21.08
CA CYS A 602 -28.90 -13.40 -20.91
C CYS A 602 -28.56 -12.10 -21.67
N CYS A 603 -27.28 -11.74 -21.79
CA CYS A 603 -26.82 -10.55 -22.51
C CYS A 603 -27.13 -10.64 -24.02
N PHE A 604 -26.90 -11.80 -24.63
CA PHE A 604 -27.01 -12.00 -26.08
C PHE A 604 -28.33 -12.66 -26.52
N ASP A 605 -29.27 -12.91 -25.61
CA ASP A 605 -30.59 -13.44 -25.96
C ASP A 605 -31.52 -12.32 -26.47
N PRO A 606 -31.93 -12.34 -27.76
CA PRO A 606 -32.80 -11.33 -28.34
C PRO A 606 -34.26 -11.43 -27.87
N THR A 607 -34.64 -12.53 -27.20
CA THR A 607 -36.00 -12.74 -26.70
C THR A 607 -36.26 -12.06 -25.35
N LEU A 608 -35.21 -11.63 -24.65
CA LEU A 608 -35.30 -11.00 -23.33
C LEU A 608 -35.48 -9.47 -23.46
N GLU A 609 -36.62 -8.96 -22.97
CA GLU A 609 -36.94 -7.52 -23.03
C GLU A 609 -36.05 -6.65 -22.11
N TYR A 610 -35.58 -7.18 -20.98
CA TYR A 610 -34.90 -6.42 -19.92
C TYR A 610 -33.45 -6.87 -19.66
N ASN A 611 -32.68 -7.10 -20.73
CA ASN A 611 -31.30 -7.57 -20.65
C ASN A 611 -30.23 -6.47 -20.44
N ALA A 612 -30.59 -5.18 -20.46
CA ALA A 612 -29.62 -4.07 -20.38
C ALA A 612 -28.69 -4.16 -19.15
N GLY A 613 -29.17 -4.65 -18.00
CA GLY A 613 -28.34 -4.89 -16.83
C GLY A 613 -27.28 -5.98 -17.06
N CYS A 614 -27.65 -7.03 -17.79
CA CYS A 614 -26.75 -8.12 -18.17
C CYS A 614 -25.68 -7.66 -19.16
N VAL A 615 -26.03 -6.77 -20.09
CA VAL A 615 -25.07 -6.14 -21.03
C VAL A 615 -24.03 -5.34 -20.27
N LEU A 616 -24.46 -4.50 -19.31
CA LEU A 616 -23.53 -3.72 -18.49
C LEU A 616 -22.66 -4.63 -17.62
N GLY A 617 -23.28 -5.62 -16.98
CA GLY A 617 -22.58 -6.60 -16.15
C GLY A 617 -21.54 -7.42 -16.92
N THR A 618 -21.88 -7.87 -18.14
CA THR A 618 -20.95 -8.58 -19.03
C THR A 618 -19.77 -7.70 -19.40
N GLY A 619 -20.01 -6.44 -19.76
CA GLY A 619 -18.95 -5.47 -20.04
C GLY A 619 -17.96 -5.33 -18.87
N LEU A 620 -18.46 -5.16 -17.64
CA LEU A 620 -17.62 -5.06 -16.43
C LEU A 620 -16.82 -6.33 -16.14
N ALA A 621 -17.45 -7.50 -16.28
CA ALA A 621 -16.78 -8.78 -16.07
C ALA A 621 -15.66 -9.02 -17.10
N LEU A 622 -15.89 -8.65 -18.37
CA LEU A 622 -14.87 -8.71 -19.43
C LEU A 622 -13.71 -7.73 -19.19
N CYS A 623 -13.99 -6.53 -18.67
CA CYS A 623 -12.94 -5.58 -18.28
C CYS A 623 -12.02 -6.18 -17.23
N ALA A 624 -12.59 -6.80 -16.19
CA ALA A 624 -11.81 -7.43 -15.13
C ALA A 624 -11.01 -8.64 -15.65
N LEU A 625 -11.58 -9.43 -16.56
CA LEU A 625 -10.86 -10.51 -17.24
C LEU A 625 -9.65 -10.02 -18.05
N SER A 626 -9.76 -8.83 -18.65
CA SER A 626 -8.69 -8.24 -19.47
C SER A 626 -7.40 -8.04 -18.66
N GLY A 627 -7.51 -7.75 -17.36
CA GLY A 627 -6.37 -7.53 -16.46
C GLY A 627 -5.76 -8.80 -15.84
N SER A 628 -6.31 -9.99 -16.09
CA SER A 628 -5.97 -11.21 -15.35
C SER A 628 -4.74 -11.99 -15.86
N GLY A 629 -4.12 -11.59 -16.98
CA GLY A 629 -2.86 -12.18 -17.49
C GLY A 629 -2.92 -13.67 -17.90
N GLN A 630 -4.06 -14.35 -17.74
CA GLN A 630 -4.24 -15.77 -18.05
C GLN A 630 -4.55 -15.98 -19.54
N SER A 631 -3.61 -16.58 -20.28
CA SER A 631 -3.70 -16.80 -21.73
C SER A 631 -4.95 -17.59 -22.17
N GLU A 632 -5.44 -18.52 -21.34
CA GLU A 632 -6.58 -19.39 -21.66
C GLU A 632 -7.91 -18.63 -21.80
N ARG A 633 -8.07 -17.52 -21.06
CA ARG A 633 -9.31 -16.73 -21.05
C ARG A 633 -9.37 -15.64 -22.13
N SER A 634 -8.28 -15.44 -22.87
CA SER A 634 -8.18 -14.44 -23.93
C SER A 634 -9.11 -14.72 -25.12
N GLY A 635 -9.31 -16.00 -25.48
CA GLY A 635 -10.20 -16.37 -26.58
C GLY A 635 -11.67 -16.08 -26.30
N ARG A 636 -12.12 -16.34 -25.07
CA ARG A 636 -13.48 -16.01 -24.61
C ARG A 636 -13.72 -14.51 -24.63
N LEU A 637 -12.77 -13.73 -24.10
CA LEU A 637 -12.84 -12.28 -24.07
C LEU A 637 -13.02 -11.69 -25.46
N GLN A 638 -12.20 -12.12 -26.42
CA GLN A 638 -12.26 -11.62 -27.79
C GLN A 638 -13.61 -11.94 -28.45
N LEU A 639 -14.10 -13.17 -28.28
CA LEU A 639 -15.38 -13.62 -28.84
C LEU A 639 -16.57 -12.82 -28.29
N SER A 640 -16.63 -12.62 -26.97
CA SER A 640 -17.71 -11.85 -26.34
C SER A 640 -17.61 -10.35 -26.66
N PHE A 641 -16.39 -9.81 -26.78
CA PHE A 641 -16.18 -8.42 -27.19
C PHE A 641 -16.63 -8.17 -28.63
N ASP A 642 -16.30 -9.07 -29.56
CA ASP A 642 -16.73 -8.98 -30.96
C ASP A 642 -18.27 -9.05 -31.08
N LYS A 643 -18.94 -9.88 -30.27
CA LYS A 643 -20.40 -9.90 -30.18
C LYS A 643 -21.00 -8.60 -29.67
N LEU A 644 -20.38 -7.95 -28.67
CA LEU A 644 -20.82 -6.64 -28.17
C LEU A 644 -20.68 -5.54 -29.24
N ILE A 645 -19.57 -5.55 -29.99
CA ILE A 645 -19.35 -4.62 -31.10
C ILE A 645 -20.38 -4.84 -32.21
N ALA A 646 -20.59 -6.09 -32.63
CA ALA A 646 -21.61 -6.43 -33.63
C ALA A 646 -23.01 -5.98 -33.17
N SER A 647 -23.37 -6.24 -31.91
CA SER A 647 -24.65 -5.81 -31.33
C SER A 647 -24.80 -4.28 -31.30
N LEU A 648 -23.71 -3.53 -31.12
CA LEU A 648 -23.72 -2.08 -31.17
C LEU A 648 -23.91 -1.57 -32.63
N GLN A 649 -23.31 -2.24 -33.61
CA GLN A 649 -23.38 -1.88 -35.03
C GLN A 649 -24.74 -2.25 -35.66
N ASP A 650 -25.34 -3.37 -35.28
CA ASP A 650 -26.63 -3.86 -35.77
C ASP A 650 -27.84 -3.07 -35.24
N SER A 651 -27.62 -2.05 -34.41
CA SER A 651 -28.66 -1.23 -33.77
C SER A 651 -29.35 -0.25 -34.73
N SER A 652 -29.85 -0.75 -35.87
CA SER A 652 -30.64 0.02 -36.84
C SER A 652 -32.05 0.32 -36.30
N GLY A 653 -32.20 1.41 -35.54
CA GLY A 653 -33.46 2.12 -35.28
C GLY A 653 -34.53 1.44 -34.41
N GLN A 654 -34.44 0.14 -34.11
CA GLN A 654 -35.46 -0.63 -33.38
C GLN A 654 -35.13 -0.88 -31.90
N GLN A 655 -33.90 -0.59 -31.46
CA GLN A 655 -33.46 -0.89 -30.09
C GLN A 655 -33.81 0.22 -29.09
N ALA A 656 -34.20 -0.15 -27.87
CA ALA A 656 -34.48 0.81 -26.80
C ALA A 656 -33.25 1.68 -26.50
N ARG A 657 -33.46 3.00 -26.31
CA ARG A 657 -32.38 3.99 -26.17
C ARG A 657 -31.39 3.66 -25.05
N MET A 658 -31.91 3.20 -23.90
CA MET A 658 -31.10 2.79 -22.76
C MET A 658 -30.15 1.64 -23.11
N THR A 659 -30.61 0.65 -23.88
CA THR A 659 -29.80 -0.50 -24.28
C THR A 659 -28.65 -0.07 -25.20
N GLN A 660 -28.89 0.87 -26.11
CA GLN A 660 -27.84 1.45 -26.97
C GLN A 660 -26.78 2.20 -26.15
N GLU A 661 -27.19 3.01 -25.17
CA GLU A 661 -26.27 3.71 -24.26
C GLU A 661 -25.41 2.73 -23.44
N VAL A 662 -26.04 1.70 -22.89
CA VAL A 662 -25.36 0.68 -22.08
C VAL A 662 -24.39 -0.15 -22.93
N LEU A 663 -24.79 -0.56 -24.15
CA LEU A 663 -23.90 -1.26 -25.09
C LEU A 663 -22.68 -0.40 -25.44
N ALA A 664 -22.89 0.88 -25.78
CA ALA A 664 -21.80 1.80 -26.09
C ALA A 664 -20.83 1.94 -24.91
N TYR A 665 -21.34 2.02 -23.69
CA TYR A 665 -20.53 2.12 -22.48
C TYR A 665 -19.74 0.83 -22.21
N SER A 666 -20.39 -0.34 -22.29
CA SER A 666 -19.73 -1.63 -22.15
C SER A 666 -18.60 -1.82 -23.17
N VAL A 667 -18.85 -1.48 -24.44
CA VAL A 667 -17.82 -1.54 -25.51
C VAL A 667 -16.66 -0.60 -25.20
N ALA A 668 -16.94 0.63 -24.75
CA ALA A 668 -15.90 1.59 -24.38
C ALA A 668 -15.00 1.06 -23.24
N CYS A 669 -15.59 0.53 -22.17
CA CYS A 669 -14.86 -0.02 -21.04
C CYS A 669 -13.98 -1.22 -21.46
N VAL A 670 -14.56 -2.19 -22.17
CA VAL A 670 -13.81 -3.39 -22.61
C VAL A 670 -12.71 -3.01 -23.60
N CYS A 671 -12.93 -2.03 -24.47
CA CYS A 671 -11.91 -1.49 -25.38
C CYS A 671 -10.72 -0.91 -24.61
N VAL A 672 -10.96 -0.07 -23.61
CA VAL A 672 -9.89 0.56 -22.81
C VAL A 672 -9.13 -0.51 -22.02
N SER A 673 -9.83 -1.39 -21.31
CA SER A 673 -9.21 -2.46 -20.53
C SER A 673 -8.42 -3.42 -21.42
N GLY A 674 -8.98 -3.85 -22.55
CA GLY A 674 -8.32 -4.72 -23.51
C GLY A 674 -7.13 -4.05 -24.21
N PHE A 675 -7.17 -2.74 -24.46
CA PHE A 675 -6.01 -2.01 -25.00
C PHE A 675 -4.90 -1.92 -23.94
N SER A 676 -5.25 -1.62 -22.68
CA SER A 676 -4.29 -1.54 -21.58
C SER A 676 -3.57 -2.86 -21.29
N SER A 677 -4.22 -4.00 -21.55
CA SER A 677 -3.66 -5.35 -21.40
C SER A 677 -2.99 -5.90 -22.66
N GLY A 678 -2.99 -5.13 -23.77
CA GLY A 678 -2.41 -5.55 -25.05
C GLY A 678 -3.26 -6.56 -25.86
N GLN A 679 -4.51 -6.81 -25.47
CA GLN A 679 -5.45 -7.71 -26.16
C GLN A 679 -6.20 -7.03 -27.32
N VAL A 680 -6.33 -5.71 -27.29
CA VAL A 680 -6.96 -4.92 -28.36
C VAL A 680 -5.87 -4.11 -29.06
N SER A 681 -5.81 -4.21 -30.40
CA SER A 681 -4.85 -3.45 -31.21
C SER A 681 -5.20 -1.96 -31.24
N ALA A 682 -4.20 -1.10 -31.48
CA ALA A 682 -4.41 0.34 -31.62
C ALA A 682 -5.43 0.67 -32.72
N ASP A 683 -5.35 0.00 -33.88
CA ASP A 683 -6.28 0.24 -34.99
C ASP A 683 -7.73 -0.09 -34.61
N LYS A 684 -7.95 -1.22 -33.92
CA LYS A 684 -9.28 -1.62 -33.44
C LYS A 684 -9.81 -0.66 -32.38
N ALA A 685 -8.95 -0.22 -31.46
CA ALA A 685 -9.33 0.77 -30.45
C ALA A 685 -9.71 2.11 -31.09
N GLU A 686 -9.00 2.51 -32.14
CA GLU A 686 -9.31 3.71 -32.90
C GLU A 686 -10.65 3.62 -33.64
N GLU A 687 -10.93 2.49 -34.30
CA GLU A 687 -12.21 2.25 -34.98
C GLU A 687 -13.39 2.39 -34.01
N ILE A 688 -13.28 1.78 -32.83
CA ILE A 688 -14.30 1.86 -31.77
C ILE A 688 -14.44 3.31 -31.28
N MET A 689 -13.34 4.00 -31.03
CA MET A 689 -13.35 5.41 -30.63
C MET A 689 -14.05 6.29 -31.66
N ASN A 690 -13.77 6.10 -32.96
CA ASN A 690 -14.39 6.84 -34.05
C ASN A 690 -15.89 6.52 -34.19
N THR A 691 -16.27 5.26 -33.99
CA THR A 691 -17.68 4.82 -33.98
C THR A 691 -18.45 5.52 -32.86
N LEU A 692 -17.95 5.45 -31.62
CA LEU A 692 -18.58 6.10 -30.46
C LEU A 692 -18.64 7.62 -30.61
N ARG A 693 -17.64 8.21 -31.27
CA ARG A 693 -17.63 9.63 -31.60
C ARG A 693 -18.76 9.98 -32.60
N SER A 694 -18.90 9.25 -33.70
CA SER A 694 -20.00 9.47 -34.67
C SER A 694 -21.36 9.38 -34.00
N MET A 695 -21.58 8.33 -33.20
CA MET A 695 -22.83 8.14 -32.45
C MET A 695 -23.13 9.31 -31.51
N THR A 696 -22.11 9.85 -30.84
CA THR A 696 -22.26 11.01 -29.94
C THR A 696 -22.55 12.30 -30.72
N GLU A 697 -21.91 12.50 -31.87
CA GLU A 697 -22.12 13.66 -32.76
C GLU A 697 -23.52 13.66 -33.37
N GLU A 698 -24.04 12.49 -33.75
CA GLU A 698 -25.41 12.27 -34.24
C GLU A 698 -26.47 12.43 -33.14
N SER A 699 -26.08 12.29 -31.87
CA SER A 699 -26.99 12.28 -30.71
C SER A 699 -26.51 13.12 -29.52
N GLN A 700 -26.27 14.42 -29.75
CA GLN A 700 -25.66 15.32 -28.75
C GLN A 700 -26.45 15.52 -27.44
N GLN A 701 -27.74 15.14 -27.43
CA GLN A 701 -28.61 15.26 -26.25
C GLN A 701 -28.55 14.03 -25.33
N THR A 702 -27.77 13.00 -25.67
CA THR A 702 -27.77 11.73 -24.95
C THR A 702 -26.57 11.58 -24.03
N PRO A 703 -26.78 11.60 -22.70
CA PRO A 703 -25.68 11.60 -21.75
C PRO A 703 -24.89 10.29 -21.74
N GLY A 704 -25.52 9.14 -21.99
CA GLY A 704 -24.84 7.85 -22.01
C GLY A 704 -23.79 7.71 -23.11
N LEU A 705 -24.09 8.17 -24.33
CA LEU A 705 -23.12 8.14 -25.44
C LEU A 705 -21.93 9.08 -25.20
N ALA A 706 -22.22 10.28 -24.68
CA ALA A 706 -21.17 11.21 -24.28
C ALA A 706 -20.29 10.62 -23.17
N LEU A 707 -20.88 9.90 -22.20
CA LEU A 707 -20.13 9.20 -21.16
C LEU A 707 -19.22 8.12 -21.77
N SER A 708 -19.73 7.29 -22.69
CA SER A 708 -18.94 6.25 -23.36
C SER A 708 -17.77 6.84 -24.17
N LEU A 709 -18.00 7.93 -24.90
CA LEU A 709 -16.95 8.66 -25.61
C LEU A 709 -15.89 9.21 -24.63
N GLY A 710 -16.32 9.79 -23.52
CA GLY A 710 -15.43 10.30 -22.48
C GLY A 710 -14.55 9.20 -21.89
N VAL A 711 -15.13 8.05 -21.56
CA VAL A 711 -14.41 6.88 -21.04
C VAL A 711 -13.39 6.37 -22.06
N VAL A 712 -13.78 6.18 -23.32
CA VAL A 712 -12.87 5.60 -24.33
C VAL A 712 -11.72 6.57 -24.64
N VAL A 713 -12.00 7.87 -24.81
CA VAL A 713 -10.96 8.86 -25.14
C VAL A 713 -10.03 9.08 -23.95
N SER A 714 -10.58 9.24 -22.74
CA SER A 714 -9.75 9.42 -21.53
C SER A 714 -8.94 8.17 -21.21
N GLY A 715 -9.56 7.00 -21.29
CA GLY A 715 -8.92 5.71 -21.03
C GLY A 715 -7.80 5.41 -22.02
N LEU A 716 -8.07 5.50 -23.32
CA LEU A 716 -7.05 5.28 -24.35
C LEU A 716 -5.93 6.32 -24.28
N SER A 717 -6.24 7.59 -24.00
CA SER A 717 -5.22 8.63 -23.77
C SER A 717 -4.36 8.29 -22.56
N SER A 718 -4.94 7.77 -21.47
CA SER A 718 -4.19 7.36 -20.28
C SER A 718 -3.30 6.13 -20.54
N CYS A 719 -3.67 5.29 -21.50
CA CYS A 719 -2.88 4.16 -21.98
C CYS A 719 -1.87 4.53 -23.09
N GLY A 720 -1.73 5.81 -23.47
CA GLY A 720 -0.74 6.26 -24.46
C GLY A 720 -1.17 6.16 -25.94
N HIS A 721 -2.47 6.08 -26.23
CA HIS A 721 -2.97 6.07 -27.61
C HIS A 721 -2.89 7.48 -28.23
N GLY A 722 -1.98 7.68 -29.20
CA GLY A 722 -1.65 9.01 -29.73
C GLY A 722 -2.84 9.85 -30.22
N LYS A 723 -3.78 9.27 -30.98
CA LYS A 723 -4.97 10.02 -31.43
C LYS A 723 -5.93 10.41 -30.30
N ALA A 724 -5.97 9.61 -29.23
CA ALA A 724 -6.82 9.92 -28.07
C ALA A 724 -6.22 11.09 -27.26
N GLU A 725 -4.89 11.15 -27.14
CA GLU A 725 -4.16 12.27 -26.54
C GLU A 725 -4.43 13.60 -27.28
N ASP A 726 -4.56 13.55 -28.61
CA ASP A 726 -4.88 14.73 -29.43
C ASP A 726 -6.35 15.20 -29.30
N ILE A 727 -7.28 14.26 -29.16
CA ILE A 727 -8.72 14.54 -29.09
C ILE A 727 -9.12 15.04 -27.70
N LEU A 728 -8.55 14.47 -26.63
CA LEU A 728 -8.96 14.72 -25.25
C LEU A 728 -8.99 16.21 -24.86
N PRO A 729 -7.96 17.04 -25.15
CA PRO A 729 -7.99 18.46 -24.83
C PRO A 729 -9.11 19.22 -25.55
N ARG A 730 -9.42 18.85 -26.80
CA ARG A 730 -10.47 19.49 -27.61
C ARG A 730 -11.86 19.16 -27.09
N LEU A 731 -12.07 17.88 -26.73
CA LEU A 731 -13.31 17.40 -26.12
C LEU A 731 -13.57 18.11 -24.78
N LEU A 732 -12.57 18.17 -23.91
CA LEU A 732 -12.65 18.84 -22.61
C LEU A 732 -12.98 20.34 -22.76
N ALA A 733 -12.34 21.04 -23.68
CA ALA A 733 -12.61 22.46 -23.93
C ALA A 733 -14.05 22.70 -24.41
N ALA A 734 -14.55 21.85 -25.31
CA ALA A 734 -15.93 21.93 -25.81
C ALA A 734 -16.95 21.66 -24.70
N TRP A 735 -16.76 20.59 -23.92
CA TRP A 735 -17.68 20.23 -22.82
C TRP A 735 -17.65 21.24 -21.68
N THR A 736 -16.48 21.78 -21.34
CA THR A 736 -16.36 22.87 -20.35
C THR A 736 -17.13 24.10 -20.80
N LYS A 737 -17.07 24.47 -22.09
CA LYS A 737 -17.84 25.60 -22.64
C LYS A 737 -19.35 25.36 -22.55
N ILE A 738 -19.80 24.13 -22.84
CA ILE A 738 -21.22 23.75 -22.71
C ILE A 738 -21.69 23.85 -21.26
N LEU A 739 -20.90 23.29 -20.33
CA LEU A 739 -21.18 23.34 -18.90
C LEU A 739 -21.27 24.76 -18.34
N LEU A 740 -20.41 25.68 -18.80
CA LEU A 740 -20.42 27.07 -18.37
C LEU A 740 -21.57 27.89 -18.99
N ALA A 741 -22.08 27.49 -20.15
CA ALA A 741 -23.16 28.18 -20.86
C ALA A 741 -24.55 27.81 -20.32
N GLU A 742 -24.77 26.57 -19.92
CA GLU A 742 -26.04 26.10 -19.35
C GLU A 742 -26.10 26.37 -17.84
N ARG A 743 -26.71 27.50 -17.43
CA ARG A 743 -26.95 27.85 -16.00
C ARG A 743 -27.89 26.89 -15.25
N VAL A 744 -28.31 25.80 -15.89
CA VAL A 744 -29.18 24.75 -15.36
C VAL A 744 -28.47 23.44 -15.66
N VAL A 745 -27.67 22.94 -14.72
CA VAL A 745 -26.96 21.67 -14.88
C VAL A 745 -27.98 20.54 -14.82
N PRO A 746 -28.21 19.74 -15.89
CA PRO A 746 -28.67 18.38 -15.69
C PRO A 746 -27.50 17.62 -15.04
N PRO A 747 -27.71 16.92 -13.92
CA PRO A 747 -26.66 16.22 -13.18
C PRO A 747 -25.78 15.31 -14.06
N CYS A 748 -26.31 14.83 -15.19
CA CYS A 748 -25.60 14.01 -16.17
C CYS A 748 -24.40 14.70 -16.84
N ARG A 749 -24.34 16.04 -16.95
CA ARG A 749 -23.21 16.74 -17.59
C ARG A 749 -22.09 17.11 -16.60
N GLY A 750 -22.41 17.38 -15.34
CA GLY A 750 -21.38 17.60 -14.30
C GLY A 750 -20.61 16.33 -13.94
N LEU A 751 -21.26 15.18 -14.02
CA LEU A 751 -20.64 13.85 -13.90
C LEU A 751 -19.62 13.57 -15.04
N GLN A 752 -19.79 14.14 -16.23
CA GLN A 752 -18.89 13.98 -17.38
C GLN A 752 -17.48 14.54 -17.15
N LEU A 753 -17.30 15.45 -16.18
CA LEU A 753 -16.02 16.07 -15.84
C LEU A 753 -15.42 15.55 -14.53
N LEU A 754 -16.18 14.72 -13.79
CA LEU A 754 -15.72 14.03 -12.57
C LEU A 754 -15.39 12.55 -12.84
N MET A 755 -15.89 11.99 -13.95
CA MET A 755 -15.61 10.62 -14.41
C MET A 755 -14.45 10.53 -15.42
N VAL A 756 -14.03 11.67 -15.99
CA VAL A 756 -12.80 11.86 -16.77
C VAL A 756 -11.76 12.48 -15.86
#